data_AF-A0A5C5V4U6-F1
#
_entry.id   AF-A0A5C5V4U6-F1
#
_cell.length_a   1.000
_cell.length_b   1.000
_cell.length_c   1.000
_cell.angle_alpha   90.00
_cell.angle_beta   90.00
_cell.angle_gamma   90.00
#
_symmetry.space_group_name_H-M   'P 1'
#
loop_
_entity.id
_entity.type
_entity.pdbx_description
1 polymer ?
#
loop_
_entity_poly.entity_id
_entity_poly.type
_entity_poly.pdbx_seq_one_letter_code
_entity_poly.pdbx_strand_id
1 'polypeptide(L)'
;MNHLPLAFGFANLAILGWLGAAAAPILIHLWMKRVRKETRWAAVRFLQAAIKRHARRLQLQQWILLAIRTAIILLVVLAAAKPTLDSLGLVGPGVRTHRLLVLDASLSMGLETDDGRLITHAKRLAERLIDQSRPGDVYSVCTLAAPPRAVLAQPTSDSSRAKQSVQQVKLTEGTADLGRGLTLVRQLLTNAEAAATKVDRHEVTFFTDLTATTWGPLTGDTPPDGVDASDSAEAAKLYSQLVEDAVLTVVDVGQPDAGNAAVVGIAIESATPTTQQPLAIRARVARFGEADADADALVDLVVDGVTVASAPARFGPDETASVSFTHPIRLPGLHTLSVRVAEDRLVADNQRWLACQVDEHVRVLCVEGRRGAAMYVAGALNPSGQADAAIQPEVVSDAELASIDLNDFRCVFFCNVAQLSRSEADRVASYVRGGGGAVFFLGDRVDPDRYNDLLGPSESAGRSLTPVLFQPGQEDNGGLLPAEIGAPVSSPQFRLDPLEYAHPIVAPFRGRERAGLITTPISRYYQLVLPEQTSSQTALATPSGDPLVVSSEHGRGRVVLVATDGSLTSVDPATGEPWTVMPAWPSFLPIVRELLSFASAGGGGPPSVTVGQPISGAAPEWAAGGELTILRPDGEEESTLVHSGGGEATWAYDRTNRAGVYRVESPDRPAPVGAAAVNPDPRESNLTRVSTASLPAELRLRNTPAAATGASADLAPATGVHRGLLMAALLLVLLETFLAYWFGRSAA
;
A
#
# COMPACT_ATOMS: atom_id res chain seq x y z
N MET A 1 42.15 -15.17 -37.66
CA MET A 1 40.92 -14.80 -38.37
C MET A 1 39.79 -15.56 -37.70
N ASN A 2 39.17 -14.95 -36.69
CA ASN A 2 38.07 -15.58 -35.95
C ASN A 2 36.77 -15.25 -36.68
N HIS A 3 36.05 -16.28 -37.11
CA HIS A 3 34.71 -16.14 -37.67
C HIS A 3 33.77 -15.75 -36.53
N LEU A 4 33.29 -14.50 -36.51
CA LEU A 4 32.16 -14.09 -35.70
C LEU A 4 30.94 -14.93 -36.14
N PRO A 5 30.29 -15.71 -35.25
CA PRO A 5 29.03 -16.34 -35.59
C PRO A 5 27.97 -15.24 -35.74
N LEU A 6 27.47 -15.03 -36.95
CA LEU A 6 26.27 -14.23 -37.21
C LEU A 6 25.07 -14.98 -36.59
N ALA A 7 24.58 -14.53 -35.45
CA ALA A 7 23.31 -15.01 -34.90
C ALA A 7 22.15 -14.34 -35.67
N PHE A 8 21.34 -15.15 -36.35
CA PHE A 8 20.10 -14.70 -37.00
C PHE A 8 18.90 -15.07 -36.12
N GLY A 9 18.12 -14.08 -35.71
CA GLY A 9 16.86 -14.26 -34.98
C GLY A 9 15.65 -13.82 -35.81
N PHE A 10 14.49 -14.43 -35.57
CA PHE A 10 13.21 -14.02 -36.14
C PHE A 10 12.22 -13.76 -35.01
N ALA A 11 11.54 -12.61 -35.01
CA ALA A 11 10.56 -12.29 -33.98
C ALA A 11 9.30 -13.16 -34.06
N ASN A 12 8.96 -13.65 -35.27
CA ASN A 12 7.76 -14.46 -35.50
C ASN A 12 8.09 -15.73 -36.28
N LEU A 13 8.56 -16.78 -35.57
CA LEU A 13 8.96 -18.04 -36.19
C LEU A 13 7.81 -18.72 -36.97
N ALA A 14 6.57 -18.59 -36.48
CA ALA A 14 5.38 -19.18 -37.10
C ALA A 14 5.10 -18.63 -38.52
N ILE A 15 5.47 -17.37 -38.79
CA ILE A 15 5.27 -16.75 -40.10
C ILE A 15 6.16 -17.37 -41.18
N LEU A 16 7.28 -18.00 -40.81
CA LEU A 16 8.14 -18.71 -41.78
C LEU A 16 7.41 -19.87 -42.47
N GLY A 17 6.35 -20.43 -41.87
CA GLY A 17 5.49 -21.42 -42.53
C GLY A 17 4.87 -20.90 -43.84
N TRP A 18 4.69 -19.59 -43.98
CA TRP A 18 4.20 -18.95 -45.20
C TRP A 18 5.22 -18.92 -46.34
N LEU A 19 6.46 -19.38 -46.14
CA LEU A 19 7.40 -19.63 -47.25
C LEU A 19 6.81 -20.59 -48.29
N GLY A 20 5.90 -21.48 -47.89
CA GLY A 20 5.13 -22.32 -48.81
C GLY A 20 4.34 -21.53 -49.87
N ALA A 21 3.91 -20.30 -49.57
CA ALA A 21 3.22 -19.43 -50.52
C ALA A 21 4.11 -19.03 -51.71
N ALA A 22 5.44 -19.02 -51.55
CA ALA A 22 6.38 -18.78 -52.65
C ALA A 22 6.36 -19.91 -53.70
N ALA A 23 5.79 -21.08 -53.41
CA ALA A 23 5.58 -22.14 -54.38
C ALA A 23 4.40 -21.86 -55.33
N ALA A 24 3.46 -20.98 -54.96
CA ALA A 24 2.24 -20.74 -55.73
C ALA A 24 2.51 -20.28 -57.18
N PRO A 25 3.39 -19.29 -57.47
CA PRO A 25 3.69 -18.89 -58.84
C PRO A 25 4.30 -20.03 -59.67
N ILE A 26 5.14 -20.88 -59.06
CA ILE A 26 5.79 -22.01 -59.72
C ILE A 26 4.77 -23.08 -60.08
N LEU A 27 3.88 -23.42 -59.16
CA LEU A 27 2.81 -24.41 -59.37
C LEU A 27 1.83 -23.94 -60.44
N ILE A 28 1.42 -22.67 -60.42
CA ILE A 28 0.55 -22.09 -61.45
C ILE A 28 1.23 -22.13 -62.83
N HIS A 29 2.53 -21.80 -62.89
CA HIS A 29 3.29 -21.85 -64.14
C HIS A 29 3.37 -23.27 -64.72
N LEU A 30 3.58 -24.29 -63.88
CA LEU A 30 3.61 -25.68 -64.29
C LEU A 30 2.22 -26.19 -64.71
N TRP A 31 1.16 -25.73 -64.04
CA TRP A 31 -0.22 -26.18 -64.30
C TRP A 31 -0.78 -25.60 -65.61
N MET A 32 -0.51 -24.33 -65.91
CA MET A 32 -0.90 -23.71 -67.19
C MET A 32 -0.13 -24.23 -68.41
N LYS A 33 0.88 -25.09 -68.21
CA LYS A 33 1.67 -25.68 -69.31
C LYS A 33 0.94 -26.81 -70.06
N ARG A 34 -0.31 -27.15 -69.69
CA ARG A 34 -1.09 -28.20 -70.35
C ARG A 34 -2.27 -27.65 -71.15
N VAL A 35 -2.29 -28.11 -72.41
CA VAL A 35 -3.36 -28.01 -73.43
C VAL A 35 -3.36 -26.73 -74.28
N ARG A 36 -2.50 -26.69 -75.32
CA ARG A 36 -2.92 -26.18 -76.62
C ARG A 36 -3.56 -27.33 -77.37
N LYS A 37 -4.88 -27.28 -77.58
CA LYS A 37 -5.56 -28.13 -78.56
C LYS A 37 -5.02 -27.76 -79.94
N GLU A 38 -4.19 -28.61 -80.51
CA GLU A 38 -3.75 -28.49 -81.90
C GLU A 38 -4.92 -28.82 -82.83
N THR A 39 -5.48 -27.81 -83.48
CA THR A 39 -6.34 -28.02 -84.65
C THR A 39 -5.45 -28.09 -85.90
N ARG A 40 -5.54 -29.20 -86.64
CA ARG A 40 -4.81 -29.40 -87.90
C ARG A 40 -5.37 -28.46 -88.96
N TRP A 41 -4.63 -27.43 -89.32
CA TRP A 41 -4.83 -26.68 -90.56
C TRP A 41 -3.57 -26.74 -91.42
N ALA A 42 -3.73 -27.05 -92.70
CA ALA A 42 -2.66 -27.53 -93.58
C ALA A 42 -1.74 -26.44 -94.17
N ALA A 43 -1.75 -25.20 -93.65
CA ALA A 43 -1.04 -24.07 -94.25
C ALA A 43 0.01 -23.37 -93.33
N VAL A 44 0.81 -24.14 -92.56
CA VAL A 44 1.77 -23.57 -91.57
C VAL A 44 3.25 -23.85 -91.91
N ARG A 45 3.58 -24.27 -93.13
CA ARG A 45 4.99 -24.57 -93.50
C ARG A 45 5.90 -23.34 -93.66
N PHE A 46 5.36 -22.11 -93.66
CA PHE A 46 6.16 -20.88 -93.70
C PHE A 46 6.25 -20.12 -92.36
N LEU A 47 5.45 -20.45 -91.35
CA LEU A 47 5.47 -19.75 -90.05
C LEU A 47 6.42 -20.41 -89.02
N GLN A 48 6.76 -21.69 -89.18
CA GLN A 48 7.62 -22.43 -88.25
C GLN A 48 9.10 -22.00 -88.29
N ALA A 49 9.55 -21.32 -89.36
CA ALA A 49 10.92 -20.81 -89.47
C ALA A 49 11.13 -19.49 -88.68
N ALA A 50 10.09 -18.70 -88.43
CA ALA A 50 10.16 -17.48 -87.62
C ALA A 50 9.98 -17.75 -86.12
N ILE A 51 9.13 -18.71 -85.75
CA ILE A 51 8.81 -19.01 -84.34
C ILE A 51 9.99 -19.68 -83.60
N LYS A 52 10.81 -20.48 -84.29
CA LYS A 52 11.98 -21.15 -83.66
C LYS A 52 13.06 -20.17 -83.16
N ARG A 53 13.15 -18.94 -83.70
CA ARG A 53 14.09 -17.91 -83.20
C ARG A 53 13.57 -17.13 -82.01
N HIS A 54 12.25 -16.94 -81.88
CA HIS A 54 11.65 -16.18 -80.78
C HIS A 54 11.25 -17.02 -79.56
N ALA A 55 11.11 -18.35 -79.69
CA ALA A 55 10.72 -19.23 -78.59
C ALA A 55 11.69 -19.21 -77.40
N ARG A 56 13.02 -19.17 -77.65
CA ARG A 56 14.02 -19.08 -76.55
C ARG A 56 13.93 -17.77 -75.79
N ARG A 57 13.69 -16.65 -76.47
CA ARG A 57 13.59 -15.32 -75.85
C ARG A 57 12.33 -15.21 -74.98
N LEU A 58 11.19 -15.69 -75.48
CA LEU A 58 9.93 -15.73 -74.73
C LEU A 58 10.01 -16.64 -73.50
N GLN A 59 10.68 -17.80 -73.61
CA GLN A 59 10.92 -18.67 -72.46
C GLN A 59 11.80 -17.97 -71.41
N LEU A 60 12.88 -17.29 -71.81
CA LEU A 60 13.75 -16.58 -70.88
C LEU A 60 13.01 -15.46 -70.13
N GLN A 61 12.17 -14.70 -70.84
CA GLN A 61 11.35 -13.63 -70.25
C GLN A 61 10.35 -14.17 -69.22
N GLN A 62 9.72 -15.32 -69.50
CA GLN A 62 8.80 -15.97 -68.56
C GLN A 62 9.52 -16.49 -67.30
N TRP A 63 10.72 -17.06 -67.45
CA TRP A 63 11.53 -17.49 -66.30
C TRP A 63 12.00 -16.32 -65.43
N ILE A 64 12.36 -15.19 -66.03
CA ILE A 64 12.74 -13.97 -65.30
C ILE A 64 11.55 -13.41 -64.52
N LEU A 65 10.37 -13.29 -65.14
CA LEU A 65 9.16 -12.83 -64.45
C LEU A 65 8.73 -13.78 -63.33
N LEU A 66 8.86 -15.10 -63.54
CA LEU A 66 8.58 -16.10 -62.52
C LEU A 66 9.54 -15.99 -61.32
N ALA A 67 10.83 -15.78 -61.58
CA ALA A 67 11.84 -15.58 -60.55
C ALA A 67 11.59 -14.31 -59.73
N ILE A 68 11.18 -13.21 -60.38
CA ILE A 68 10.85 -11.96 -59.67
C ILE A 68 9.58 -12.13 -58.81
N ARG A 69 8.52 -12.76 -59.33
CA ARG A 69 7.28 -13.00 -58.56
C ARG A 69 7.52 -13.87 -57.32
N THR A 70 8.37 -14.88 -57.44
CA THR A 70 8.76 -15.71 -56.30
C THR A 70 9.64 -14.95 -55.31
N ALA A 71 10.58 -14.13 -55.78
CA ALA A 71 11.40 -13.27 -54.91
C ALA A 71 10.58 -12.24 -54.14
N ILE A 72 9.55 -11.63 -54.74
CA ILE A 72 8.65 -10.67 -54.06
C ILE A 72 7.96 -11.35 -52.87
N ILE A 73 7.34 -12.52 -53.09
CA ILE A 73 6.64 -13.26 -52.02
C ILE A 73 7.63 -13.64 -50.91
N LEU A 74 8.82 -14.11 -51.28
CA LEU A 74 9.85 -14.51 -50.32
C LEU A 74 10.31 -13.32 -49.45
N LEU A 75 10.54 -12.14 -50.05
CA LEU A 75 10.93 -10.93 -49.32
C LEU A 75 9.81 -10.41 -48.41
N VAL A 76 8.54 -10.48 -48.84
CA VAL A 76 7.41 -10.06 -48.01
C VAL A 76 7.22 -10.99 -46.80
N VAL A 77 7.32 -12.31 -47.00
CA VAL A 77 7.25 -13.29 -45.91
C VAL A 77 8.42 -13.10 -44.94
N LEU A 78 9.64 -12.90 -45.45
CA LEU A 78 10.80 -12.58 -44.61
C LEU A 78 10.63 -11.26 -43.86
N ALA A 79 10.10 -10.21 -44.49
CA ALA A 79 9.84 -8.94 -43.81
C ALA A 79 8.79 -9.09 -42.70
N ALA A 80 7.74 -9.88 -42.93
CA ALA A 80 6.70 -10.18 -41.94
C ALA A 80 7.23 -11.01 -40.76
N ALA A 81 8.23 -11.88 -41.01
CA ALA A 81 8.94 -12.62 -39.98
C ALA A 81 9.87 -11.74 -39.10
N LYS A 82 10.05 -10.45 -39.46
CA LYS A 82 10.84 -9.43 -38.73
C LYS A 82 12.22 -9.96 -38.28
N PRO A 83 13.15 -10.22 -39.21
CA PRO A 83 14.49 -10.69 -38.87
C PRO A 83 15.26 -9.62 -38.11
N THR A 84 15.92 -10.06 -37.04
CA THR A 84 16.84 -9.27 -36.23
C THR A 84 18.27 -9.66 -36.60
N LEU A 85 19.07 -8.67 -36.99
CA LEU A 85 20.51 -8.84 -37.19
C LEU A 85 21.25 -8.17 -36.03
N ASP A 86 22.15 -8.93 -35.41
CA ASP A 86 23.25 -8.35 -34.64
C ASP A 86 24.17 -7.63 -35.63
N SER A 87 24.57 -6.41 -35.26
CA SER A 87 24.97 -5.33 -36.16
C SER A 87 25.90 -5.74 -37.32
N LEU A 88 25.43 -5.61 -38.56
CA LEU A 88 26.31 -5.23 -39.67
C LEU A 88 26.62 -3.74 -39.52
N GLY A 89 27.90 -3.38 -39.44
CA GLY A 89 28.41 -2.01 -39.38
C GLY A 89 28.17 -1.21 -40.68
N LEU A 90 26.94 -1.15 -41.17
CA LEU A 90 26.53 -0.22 -42.20
C LEU A 90 26.23 1.12 -41.53
N VAL A 91 27.13 2.08 -41.71
CA VAL A 91 26.99 3.47 -41.23
C VAL A 91 25.83 4.13 -41.97
N GLY A 92 24.63 4.02 -41.41
CA GLY A 92 23.49 4.91 -41.65
C GLY A 92 23.29 5.86 -40.47
N PRO A 93 22.49 6.94 -40.61
CA PRO A 93 22.15 7.78 -39.46
C PRO A 93 21.50 6.91 -38.39
N GLY A 94 22.18 6.77 -37.24
CA GLY A 94 21.69 5.97 -36.12
C GLY A 94 20.41 6.58 -35.55
N VAL A 95 19.45 5.71 -35.22
CA VAL A 95 18.22 6.05 -34.51
C VAL A 95 18.59 6.71 -33.18
N ARG A 96 18.26 7.99 -33.00
CA ARG A 96 18.46 8.69 -31.71
C ARG A 96 17.45 8.17 -30.71
N THR A 97 17.92 7.73 -29.56
CA THR A 97 17.09 7.04 -28.57
C THR A 97 17.04 7.83 -27.28
N HIS A 98 15.84 8.01 -26.73
CA HIS A 98 15.66 8.47 -25.36
C HIS A 98 15.70 7.25 -24.44
N ARG A 99 16.70 7.21 -23.57
CA ARG A 99 16.92 6.19 -22.56
C ARG A 99 16.42 6.69 -21.20
N LEU A 100 15.26 6.20 -20.80
CA LEU A 100 14.73 6.46 -19.47
C LEU A 100 15.15 5.32 -18.54
N LEU A 101 16.01 5.65 -17.57
CA LEU A 101 16.56 4.72 -16.59
C LEU A 101 15.67 4.78 -15.32
N VAL A 102 15.02 3.67 -14.99
CA VAL A 102 14.17 3.55 -13.80
C VAL A 102 14.92 2.67 -12.80
N LEU A 103 15.39 3.25 -11.70
CA LEU A 103 16.08 2.49 -10.65
C LEU A 103 15.09 2.18 -9.54
N ASP A 104 14.92 0.90 -9.24
CA ASP A 104 14.24 0.48 -8.03
C ASP A 104 15.04 0.93 -6.82
N ALA A 105 14.36 1.58 -5.88
CA ALA A 105 14.94 2.13 -4.67
C ALA A 105 14.12 1.72 -3.44
N SER A 106 13.30 0.67 -3.54
CA SER A 106 12.61 0.05 -2.42
C SER A 106 13.57 -0.50 -1.37
N LEU A 107 13.02 -0.86 -0.21
CA LEU A 107 13.79 -1.45 0.90
C LEU A 107 14.53 -2.72 0.46
N SER A 108 13.89 -3.60 -0.32
CA SER A 108 14.48 -4.87 -0.77
C SER A 108 15.78 -4.69 -1.59
N MET A 109 15.91 -3.57 -2.30
CA MET A 109 17.14 -3.18 -3.02
C MET A 109 18.33 -2.89 -2.08
N GLY A 110 18.09 -2.84 -0.77
CA GLY A 110 19.07 -2.78 0.29
C GLY A 110 19.78 -4.09 0.59
N LEU A 111 19.28 -5.23 0.07
CA LEU A 111 19.83 -6.56 0.31
C LEU A 111 21.33 -6.60 -0.04
N GLU A 112 22.13 -7.03 0.94
CA GLU A 112 23.57 -7.20 0.79
C GLU A 112 23.91 -8.55 0.17
N THR A 113 24.65 -8.51 -0.94
CA THR A 113 25.21 -9.68 -1.62
C THR A 113 26.73 -9.65 -1.53
N ASP A 114 27.40 -10.70 -1.99
CA ASP A 114 28.86 -10.76 -2.03
C ASP A 114 29.47 -9.63 -2.91
N ASP A 115 28.69 -9.10 -3.88
CA ASP A 115 29.06 -7.99 -4.76
C ASP A 115 28.63 -6.60 -4.25
N GLY A 116 28.16 -6.53 -3.00
CA GLY A 116 27.58 -5.35 -2.35
C GLY A 116 26.05 -5.31 -2.44
N ARG A 117 25.46 -4.16 -2.09
CA ARG A 117 24.00 -3.96 -2.12
C ARG A 117 23.42 -3.99 -3.54
N LEU A 118 22.22 -4.52 -3.71
CA LEU A 118 21.52 -4.57 -5.01
C LEU A 118 21.40 -3.19 -5.67
N ILE A 119 21.07 -2.15 -4.92
CA ILE A 119 21.01 -0.77 -5.42
C ILE A 119 22.35 -0.30 -6.02
N THR A 120 23.48 -0.69 -5.43
CA THR A 120 24.81 -0.35 -5.94
C THR A 120 25.12 -1.12 -7.22
N HIS A 121 24.65 -2.36 -7.32
CA HIS A 121 24.75 -3.13 -8.56
C HIS A 121 23.89 -2.53 -9.68
N ALA A 122 22.64 -2.17 -9.38
CA ALA A 122 21.72 -1.48 -10.31
C ALA A 122 22.33 -0.18 -10.85
N LYS A 123 22.88 0.68 -9.99
CA LYS A 123 23.58 1.91 -10.40
C LYS A 123 24.74 1.64 -11.35
N ARG A 124 25.60 0.66 -11.03
CA ARG A 124 26.74 0.29 -11.90
C ARG A 124 26.26 -0.17 -13.28
N LEU A 125 25.19 -0.96 -13.36
CA LEU A 125 24.62 -1.41 -14.64
C LEU A 125 23.99 -0.25 -15.44
N ALA A 126 23.31 0.67 -14.76
CA ALA A 126 22.77 1.88 -15.38
C ALA A 126 23.87 2.76 -15.98
N GLU A 127 24.99 2.96 -15.26
CA GLU A 127 26.14 3.71 -15.78
C GLU A 127 26.81 3.01 -16.97
N ARG A 128 26.96 1.68 -16.92
CA ARG A 128 27.45 0.90 -18.07
C ARG A 128 26.54 1.04 -19.30
N LEU A 129 25.23 1.10 -19.10
CA LEU A 129 24.29 1.32 -20.20
C LEU A 129 24.47 2.72 -20.82
N ILE A 130 24.71 3.74 -19.99
CA ILE A 130 25.03 5.10 -20.46
C ILE A 130 26.35 5.09 -21.25
N ASP A 131 27.38 4.39 -20.78
CA ASP A 131 28.67 4.28 -21.46
C ASP A 131 28.60 3.60 -22.84
N GLN A 132 27.69 2.64 -22.98
CA GLN A 132 27.50 1.89 -24.22
C GLN A 132 26.49 2.54 -25.18
N SER A 133 25.91 3.68 -24.79
CA SER A 133 24.94 4.41 -25.59
C SER A 133 25.61 5.18 -26.74
N ARG A 134 24.83 5.50 -27.78
CA ARG A 134 25.36 6.15 -28.98
C ARG A 134 25.49 7.66 -28.76
N PRO A 135 26.43 8.32 -29.46
CA PRO A 135 26.48 9.77 -29.50
C PRO A 135 25.15 10.37 -29.99
N GLY A 136 24.55 11.26 -29.20
CA GLY A 136 23.28 11.93 -29.51
C GLY A 136 22.03 11.28 -28.90
N ASP A 137 22.18 10.17 -28.17
CA ASP A 137 21.12 9.65 -27.30
C ASP A 137 20.88 10.61 -26.12
N VAL A 138 19.66 10.59 -25.59
CA VAL A 138 19.25 11.44 -24.46
C VAL A 138 18.78 10.61 -23.29
N TYR A 139 19.00 11.09 -22.08
CA TYR A 139 18.80 10.36 -20.84
C TYR A 139 17.84 11.08 -19.91
N SER A 140 16.98 10.30 -19.26
CA SER A 140 16.20 10.70 -18.09
C SER A 140 16.36 9.63 -17.02
N VAL A 141 16.22 10.00 -15.74
CA VAL A 141 16.43 9.10 -14.60
C VAL A 141 15.32 9.32 -13.59
N CYS A 142 14.66 8.24 -13.19
CA CYS A 142 13.70 8.25 -12.08
C CYS A 142 13.87 7.04 -11.17
N THR A 143 13.25 7.10 -10.00
CA THR A 143 13.21 6.01 -9.03
C THR A 143 11.85 5.36 -8.99
N LEU A 144 11.84 4.05 -8.84
CA LEU A 144 10.67 3.30 -8.41
C LEU A 144 10.73 3.20 -6.88
N ALA A 145 9.83 3.93 -6.21
CA ALA A 145 9.72 4.08 -4.76
C ALA A 145 8.33 4.63 -4.42
N ALA A 146 7.98 4.72 -3.13
CA ALA A 146 6.75 5.34 -2.66
C ALA A 146 7.05 6.61 -1.82
N PRO A 147 6.87 7.84 -2.36
CA PRO A 147 6.48 8.16 -3.74
C PRO A 147 7.66 8.06 -4.75
N PRO A 148 7.38 7.83 -6.05
CA PRO A 148 8.41 7.79 -7.08
C PRO A 148 8.93 9.21 -7.36
N ARG A 149 10.21 9.32 -7.75
CA ARG A 149 10.87 10.63 -7.95
C ARG A 149 11.64 10.69 -9.26
N ALA A 150 11.51 11.80 -9.98
CA ALA A 150 12.36 12.09 -11.13
C ALA A 150 13.66 12.74 -10.65
N VAL A 151 14.77 12.00 -10.72
CA VAL A 151 16.12 12.52 -10.36
C VAL A 151 16.70 13.35 -11.50
N LEU A 152 16.37 12.99 -12.74
CA LEU A 152 16.65 13.77 -13.94
C LEU A 152 15.37 13.86 -14.77
N ALA A 153 14.57 14.88 -14.48
CA ALA A 153 13.28 15.11 -15.13
C ALA A 153 13.40 15.72 -16.54
N GLN A 154 14.42 16.56 -16.76
CA GLN A 154 14.69 17.15 -18.06
C GLN A 154 15.68 16.28 -18.83
N PRO A 155 15.30 15.76 -20.02
CA PRO A 155 16.20 14.93 -20.81
C PRO A 155 17.47 15.66 -21.20
N THR A 156 18.60 14.96 -21.18
CA THR A 156 19.89 15.52 -21.55
C THR A 156 20.69 14.55 -22.40
N SER A 157 21.47 15.06 -23.36
CA SER A 157 22.45 14.26 -24.08
C SER A 157 23.81 14.16 -23.36
N ASP A 158 23.97 14.86 -22.23
CA ASP A 158 25.18 14.84 -21.43
C ASP A 158 25.23 13.56 -20.58
N SER A 159 26.07 12.61 -20.99
CA SER A 159 26.27 11.35 -20.29
C SER A 159 26.84 11.54 -18.88
N SER A 160 27.65 12.57 -18.64
CA SER A 160 28.24 12.85 -17.33
C SER A 160 27.16 13.28 -16.34
N ARG A 161 26.26 14.17 -16.79
CA ARG A 161 25.10 14.60 -15.99
C ARG A 161 24.15 13.42 -15.71
N ALA A 162 23.91 12.56 -16.71
CA ALA A 162 23.08 11.37 -16.53
C ALA A 162 23.66 10.41 -15.46
N LYS A 163 24.98 10.13 -15.51
CA LYS A 163 25.65 9.30 -14.49
C LYS A 163 25.60 9.94 -13.10
N GLN A 164 25.80 11.26 -13.01
CA GLN A 164 25.68 11.97 -11.75
C GLN A 164 24.27 11.81 -11.16
N SER A 165 23.22 11.91 -11.97
CA SER A 165 21.84 11.66 -11.54
C SER A 165 21.62 10.22 -11.08
N VAL A 166 22.20 9.22 -11.77
CA VAL A 166 22.15 7.82 -11.32
C VAL A 166 22.81 7.67 -9.92
N GLN A 167 23.94 8.32 -9.69
CA GLN A 167 24.62 8.28 -8.39
C GLN A 167 23.82 8.95 -7.27
N GLN A 168 23.02 9.98 -7.58
CA GLN A 168 22.16 10.68 -6.64
C GLN A 168 20.93 9.88 -6.19
N VAL A 169 20.58 8.78 -6.87
CA VAL A 169 19.49 7.89 -6.42
C VAL A 169 19.83 7.36 -5.02
N LYS A 170 18.96 7.60 -4.04
CA LYS A 170 19.14 7.09 -2.68
C LYS A 170 18.24 5.87 -2.46
N LEU A 171 18.76 4.86 -1.77
CA LEU A 171 17.95 3.76 -1.24
C LEU A 171 16.90 4.34 -0.27
N THR A 172 15.68 3.84 -0.34
CA THR A 172 14.62 4.19 0.60
C THR A 172 14.33 2.99 1.50
N GLU A 173 13.80 3.26 2.69
CA GLU A 173 13.34 2.22 3.62
C GLU A 173 11.84 1.93 3.43
N GLY A 174 11.27 2.35 2.30
CA GLY A 174 9.86 2.20 1.95
C GLY A 174 9.65 1.23 0.79
N THR A 175 8.41 1.18 0.29
CA THR A 175 8.04 0.26 -0.79
C THR A 175 8.34 0.83 -2.19
N ALA A 176 8.29 -0.03 -3.20
CA ALA A 176 8.13 0.38 -4.59
C ALA A 176 6.66 0.47 -5.00
N ASP A 177 6.25 1.58 -5.63
CA ASP A 177 4.90 1.77 -6.17
C ASP A 177 4.94 1.71 -7.71
N LEU A 178 4.61 0.55 -8.27
CA LEU A 178 4.63 0.32 -9.70
C LEU A 178 3.62 1.21 -10.44
N GLY A 179 2.39 1.37 -9.94
CA GLY A 179 1.36 2.16 -10.61
C GLY A 179 1.75 3.65 -10.74
N ARG A 180 2.15 4.28 -9.63
CA ARG A 180 2.64 5.66 -9.64
C ARG A 180 3.97 5.78 -10.38
N GLY A 181 4.83 4.77 -10.31
CA GLY A 181 6.09 4.70 -11.05
C GLY A 181 5.87 4.74 -12.56
N LEU A 182 4.98 3.90 -13.09
CA LEU A 182 4.61 3.87 -14.51
C LEU A 182 3.96 5.19 -14.97
N THR A 183 3.17 5.82 -14.10
CA THR A 183 2.61 7.16 -14.35
C THR A 183 3.71 8.21 -14.53
N LEU A 184 4.70 8.23 -13.64
CA LEU A 184 5.85 9.12 -13.75
C LEU A 184 6.68 8.85 -15.02
N VAL A 185 6.90 7.58 -15.35
CA VAL A 185 7.60 7.16 -16.57
C VAL A 185 6.93 7.78 -17.80
N ARG A 186 5.60 7.65 -17.92
CA ARG A 186 4.85 8.24 -19.04
C ARG A 186 4.98 9.76 -19.10
N GLN A 187 4.87 10.43 -17.96
CA GLN A 187 5.06 11.88 -17.88
C GLN A 187 6.45 12.30 -18.40
N LEU A 188 7.50 11.56 -18.06
CA LEU A 188 8.86 11.83 -18.52
C LEU A 188 9.05 11.55 -20.02
N LEU A 189 8.37 10.54 -20.58
CA LEU A 189 8.35 10.31 -22.03
C LEU A 189 7.72 11.50 -22.76
N THR A 190 6.53 11.94 -22.34
CA THR A 190 5.83 13.10 -22.91
C THR A 190 6.67 14.38 -22.80
N ASN A 191 7.34 14.61 -21.67
CA ASN A 191 8.23 15.75 -21.49
C ASN A 191 9.40 15.74 -22.50
N ALA A 192 9.91 14.55 -22.84
CA ALA A 192 11.01 14.40 -23.78
C ALA A 192 10.61 14.71 -25.22
N GLU A 193 9.41 14.32 -25.62
CA GLU A 193 8.81 14.67 -26.91
C GLU A 193 8.56 16.18 -27.00
N ALA A 194 8.00 16.78 -25.94
CA ALA A 194 7.71 18.21 -25.88
C ALA A 194 8.96 19.11 -25.92
N ALA A 195 10.09 18.62 -25.38
CA ALA A 195 11.37 19.34 -25.37
C ALA A 195 12.02 19.49 -26.77
N ALA A 196 11.34 19.09 -27.86
CA ALA A 196 11.84 19.11 -29.24
C ALA A 196 13.18 18.37 -29.43
N THR A 197 13.48 17.46 -28.51
CA THR A 197 14.58 16.52 -28.61
C THR A 197 14.25 15.61 -29.78
N LYS A 198 14.88 15.78 -30.94
CA LYS A 198 14.68 14.90 -32.11
C LYS A 198 15.13 13.48 -31.74
N VAL A 199 14.20 12.72 -31.18
CA VAL A 199 14.35 11.34 -30.73
C VAL A 199 13.45 10.49 -31.61
N ASP A 200 13.99 9.42 -32.14
CA ASP A 200 13.30 8.52 -33.05
C ASP A 200 12.63 7.34 -32.30
N ARG A 201 13.01 7.12 -31.03
CA ARG A 201 12.55 5.99 -30.20
C ARG A 201 12.72 6.22 -28.70
N HIS A 202 11.78 5.71 -27.91
CA HIS A 202 11.89 5.61 -26.45
C HIS A 202 12.28 4.18 -26.02
N GLU A 203 13.25 4.09 -25.10
CA GLU A 203 13.63 2.87 -24.39
C GLU A 203 13.58 3.12 -22.88
N VAL A 204 12.74 2.37 -22.17
CA VAL A 204 12.63 2.42 -20.71
C VAL A 204 13.30 1.18 -20.14
N THR A 205 14.28 1.37 -19.26
CA THR A 205 15.02 0.27 -18.62
C THR A 205 14.82 0.33 -17.12
N PHE A 206 14.18 -0.70 -16.55
CA PHE A 206 14.01 -0.88 -15.11
C PHE A 206 15.18 -1.70 -14.55
N PHE A 207 15.77 -1.25 -13.45
CA PHE A 207 16.79 -1.99 -12.70
C PHE A 207 16.21 -2.34 -11.33
N THR A 208 15.87 -3.62 -11.13
CA THR A 208 15.04 -4.09 -10.01
C THR A 208 15.40 -5.54 -9.65
N ASP A 209 14.94 -5.98 -8.49
CA ASP A 209 15.09 -7.36 -8.00
C ASP A 209 13.95 -8.30 -8.41
N LEU A 210 12.92 -7.77 -9.10
CA LEU A 210 11.73 -8.50 -9.53
C LEU A 210 10.94 -9.13 -8.36
N THR A 211 10.94 -8.48 -7.19
CA THR A 211 10.09 -8.88 -6.05
C THR A 211 8.61 -8.94 -6.43
N ALA A 212 7.92 -9.97 -5.92
CA ALA A 212 6.50 -10.22 -6.18
C ALA A 212 5.60 -9.10 -5.65
N THR A 213 5.98 -8.47 -4.54
CA THR A 213 5.29 -7.31 -3.96
C THR A 213 5.15 -6.16 -4.96
N THR A 214 6.19 -5.91 -5.76
CA THR A 214 6.22 -4.80 -6.74
C THR A 214 5.70 -5.23 -8.12
N TRP A 215 6.11 -6.41 -8.59
CA TRP A 215 5.89 -6.84 -9.98
C TRP A 215 4.73 -7.81 -10.18
N GLY A 216 4.16 -8.36 -9.10
CA GLY A 216 2.97 -9.22 -9.11
C GLY A 216 1.78 -8.65 -9.89
N PRO A 217 1.48 -7.34 -9.84
CA PRO A 217 0.41 -6.74 -10.66
C PRO A 217 0.49 -7.02 -12.16
N LEU A 218 1.67 -7.35 -12.70
CA LEU A 218 1.86 -7.63 -14.13
C LEU A 218 1.79 -9.11 -14.50
N THR A 219 1.69 -10.04 -13.54
CA THR A 219 1.73 -11.49 -13.83
C THR A 219 0.37 -12.10 -14.16
N GLY A 220 -0.72 -11.33 -14.07
CA GLY A 220 -2.07 -11.76 -14.45
C GLY A 220 -2.77 -12.72 -13.48
N ASP A 221 -2.14 -13.03 -12.35
CA ASP A 221 -2.70 -13.85 -11.26
C ASP A 221 -3.49 -13.00 -10.25
N THR A 222 -4.10 -13.65 -9.25
CA THR A 222 -4.72 -12.98 -8.11
C THR A 222 -3.71 -11.99 -7.49
N PRO A 223 -4.11 -10.74 -7.14
CA PRO A 223 -3.20 -9.78 -6.53
C PRO A 223 -2.45 -10.43 -5.35
N PRO A 224 -1.14 -10.16 -5.18
CA PRO A 224 -0.42 -10.60 -3.99
C PRO A 224 -1.17 -10.18 -2.73
N ASP A 225 -1.09 -10.97 -1.66
CA ASP A 225 -1.75 -10.65 -0.38
C ASP A 225 -1.41 -9.21 0.06
N GLY A 226 -2.45 -8.39 0.23
CA GLY A 226 -2.31 -6.99 0.64
C GLY A 226 -2.10 -5.96 -0.48
N VAL A 227 -2.25 -6.34 -1.76
CA VAL A 227 -2.34 -5.38 -2.88
C VAL A 227 -3.79 -5.26 -3.35
N ASP A 228 -4.32 -4.03 -3.43
CA ASP A 228 -5.68 -3.80 -3.89
C ASP A 228 -5.84 -4.20 -5.37
N ALA A 229 -6.94 -4.91 -5.68
CA ALA A 229 -7.22 -5.39 -7.03
C ALA A 229 -7.40 -4.23 -8.03
N SER A 230 -7.88 -3.07 -7.56
CA SER A 230 -7.98 -1.84 -8.35
C SER A 230 -6.60 -1.34 -8.78
N ASP A 231 -5.65 -1.31 -7.84
CA ASP A 231 -4.30 -0.78 -8.05
C ASP A 231 -3.53 -1.69 -9.01
N SER A 232 -3.73 -3.00 -8.87
CA SER A 232 -3.16 -3.98 -9.80
C SER A 232 -3.70 -3.80 -11.23
N ALA A 233 -5.01 -3.59 -11.37
CA ALA A 233 -5.63 -3.35 -12.68
C ALA A 233 -5.17 -2.01 -13.31
N GLU A 234 -4.98 -0.97 -12.51
CA GLU A 234 -4.46 0.31 -12.97
C GLU A 234 -3.00 0.18 -13.45
N ALA A 235 -2.14 -0.51 -12.70
CA ALA A 235 -0.76 -0.76 -13.09
C ALA A 235 -0.68 -1.55 -14.42
N ALA A 236 -1.48 -2.61 -14.58
CA ALA A 236 -1.55 -3.38 -15.82
C ALA A 236 -2.02 -2.53 -17.02
N LYS A 237 -3.03 -1.67 -16.82
CA LYS A 237 -3.51 -0.74 -17.86
C LYS A 237 -2.41 0.26 -18.26
N LEU A 238 -1.72 0.86 -17.29
CA LEU A 238 -0.62 1.80 -17.55
C LEU A 238 0.54 1.11 -18.27
N TYR A 239 0.85 -0.13 -17.91
CA TYR A 239 1.84 -0.96 -18.60
C TYR A 239 1.47 -1.17 -20.07
N SER A 240 0.24 -1.58 -20.38
CA SER A 240 -0.19 -1.79 -21.77
C SER A 240 -0.06 -0.53 -22.64
N GLN A 241 -0.35 0.65 -22.07
CA GLN A 241 -0.17 1.92 -22.75
C GLN A 241 1.32 2.24 -23.01
N LEU A 242 2.18 1.96 -22.04
CA LEU A 242 3.63 2.18 -22.16
C LEU A 242 4.30 1.30 -23.22
N VAL A 243 3.79 0.09 -23.46
CA VAL A 243 4.29 -0.81 -24.50
C VAL A 243 4.09 -0.23 -25.91
N GLU A 244 3.07 0.61 -26.11
CA GLU A 244 2.84 1.31 -27.38
C GLU A 244 3.81 2.49 -27.57
N ASP A 245 4.15 3.17 -26.48
CA ASP A 245 4.96 4.41 -26.47
C ASP A 245 6.48 4.13 -26.45
N ALA A 246 6.92 3.02 -25.86
CA ALA A 246 8.34 2.73 -25.64
C ALA A 246 8.67 1.24 -25.64
N VAL A 247 9.95 0.92 -25.86
CA VAL A 247 10.47 -0.43 -25.62
C VAL A 247 10.86 -0.58 -24.16
N LEU A 248 10.20 -1.51 -23.47
CA LEU A 248 10.41 -1.78 -22.05
C LEU A 248 11.41 -2.91 -21.86
N THR A 249 12.41 -2.68 -21.02
CA THR A 249 13.43 -3.67 -20.64
C THR A 249 13.55 -3.72 -19.13
N VAL A 250 13.68 -4.92 -18.56
CA VAL A 250 14.05 -5.12 -17.17
C VAL A 250 15.44 -5.73 -17.09
N VAL A 251 16.28 -5.11 -16.28
CA VAL A 251 17.58 -5.63 -15.84
C VAL A 251 17.37 -6.18 -14.45
N ASP A 252 17.38 -7.50 -14.37
CA ASP A 252 17.24 -8.23 -13.13
C ASP A 252 18.57 -8.20 -12.35
N VAL A 253 18.52 -7.60 -11.16
CA VAL A 253 19.63 -7.59 -10.19
C VAL A 253 19.33 -8.42 -8.94
N GLY A 254 18.19 -9.09 -8.87
CA GLY A 254 17.76 -9.85 -7.69
C GLY A 254 18.62 -11.09 -7.46
N GLN A 255 18.77 -11.47 -6.18
CA GLN A 255 19.42 -12.72 -5.80
C GLN A 255 18.37 -13.85 -5.73
N PRO A 256 18.54 -14.97 -6.45
CA PRO A 256 17.67 -16.13 -6.29
C PRO A 256 17.81 -16.73 -4.88
N ASP A 257 16.71 -17.25 -4.35
CA ASP A 257 16.65 -17.99 -3.08
C ASP A 257 17.19 -17.21 -1.86
N ALA A 258 17.04 -15.89 -1.85
CA ALA A 258 17.41 -15.05 -0.72
C ALA A 258 16.40 -15.24 0.44
N GLY A 259 16.87 -15.77 1.56
CA GLY A 259 16.11 -15.81 2.81
C GLY A 259 16.28 -14.55 3.65
N ASN A 260 15.29 -14.23 4.46
CA ASN A 260 15.23 -13.01 5.28
C ASN A 260 14.48 -13.25 6.59
N ALA A 261 14.87 -12.60 7.69
CA ALA A 261 14.14 -12.65 8.96
C ALA A 261 13.84 -11.22 9.43
N ALA A 262 12.56 -10.89 9.61
CA ALA A 262 12.15 -9.51 9.85
C ALA A 262 11.19 -9.37 11.03
N VAL A 263 11.24 -8.22 11.70
CA VAL A 263 10.25 -7.86 12.71
C VAL A 263 9.03 -7.29 12.00
N VAL A 264 7.97 -8.11 11.87
CA VAL A 264 6.74 -7.75 11.14
C VAL A 264 5.68 -7.10 12.03
N GLY A 265 5.85 -7.10 13.35
CA GLY A 265 4.86 -6.58 14.30
C GLY A 265 5.42 -6.25 15.67
N ILE A 266 4.95 -5.16 16.25
CA ILE A 266 5.11 -4.82 17.66
C ILE A 266 3.80 -4.22 18.17
N ALA A 267 3.32 -4.65 19.32
CA ALA A 267 2.11 -4.13 19.94
C ALA A 267 2.24 -4.16 21.46
N ILE A 268 1.64 -3.16 22.11
CA ILE A 268 1.39 -3.18 23.55
C ILE A 268 0.03 -3.83 23.77
N GLU A 269 -0.04 -4.79 24.68
CA GLU A 269 -1.28 -5.49 25.01
C GLU A 269 -2.08 -4.77 26.11
N SER A 270 -1.42 -3.92 26.90
CA SER A 270 -2.03 -3.11 27.95
C SER A 270 -2.72 -1.87 27.36
N ALA A 271 -4.04 -1.77 27.49
CA ALA A 271 -4.81 -0.64 26.95
C ALA A 271 -4.43 0.73 27.56
N THR A 272 -3.95 0.74 28.80
CA THR A 272 -3.53 1.94 29.53
C THR A 272 -2.17 1.71 30.20
N PRO A 273 -1.07 2.01 29.49
CA PRO A 273 0.29 1.85 30.03
C PRO A 273 0.50 2.77 31.24
N THR A 274 0.93 2.18 32.37
CA THR A 274 1.23 2.94 33.59
C THR A 274 2.52 2.50 34.25
N THR A 275 3.07 3.34 35.12
CA THR A 275 4.24 2.97 35.92
C THR A 275 3.94 1.93 37.01
N GLN A 276 2.67 1.74 37.37
CA GLN A 276 2.24 0.82 38.43
C GLN A 276 2.20 -0.65 38.00
N GLN A 277 2.22 -0.93 36.70
CA GLN A 277 2.13 -2.29 36.17
C GLN A 277 3.16 -2.53 35.08
N PRO A 278 3.78 -3.72 35.02
CA PRO A 278 4.66 -4.07 33.91
C PRO A 278 3.91 -4.03 32.57
N LEU A 279 4.56 -3.44 31.56
CA LEU A 279 4.03 -3.36 30.22
C LEU A 279 4.14 -4.73 29.53
N ALA A 280 3.01 -5.25 29.05
CA ALA A 280 2.97 -6.45 28.22
C ALA A 280 3.13 -6.07 26.75
N ILE A 281 4.16 -6.62 26.09
CA ILE A 281 4.54 -6.28 24.72
C ILE A 281 4.58 -7.56 23.91
N ARG A 282 3.88 -7.59 22.77
CA ARG A 282 3.92 -8.68 21.80
C ARG A 282 4.68 -8.25 20.56
N ALA A 283 5.74 -8.98 20.25
CA ALA A 283 6.43 -8.91 18.99
C ALA A 283 5.97 -10.02 18.04
N ARG A 284 5.95 -9.75 16.74
CA ARG A 284 5.83 -10.75 15.68
C ARG A 284 7.05 -10.67 14.79
N VAL A 285 7.70 -11.80 14.58
CA VAL A 285 8.88 -11.95 13.73
C VAL A 285 8.57 -13.00 12.69
N ALA A 286 8.85 -12.70 11.42
CA ALA A 286 8.61 -13.61 10.31
C ALA A 286 9.92 -14.01 9.67
N ARG A 287 9.97 -15.25 9.18
CA ARG A 287 11.04 -15.75 8.33
C ARG A 287 10.51 -15.97 6.93
N PHE A 288 11.22 -15.48 5.93
CA PHE A 288 10.88 -15.63 4.51
C PHE A 288 11.95 -16.45 3.81
N GLY A 289 11.54 -17.43 3.01
CA GLY A 289 12.42 -18.30 2.23
C GLY A 289 13.19 -19.36 3.04
N GLU A 290 13.92 -20.21 2.32
CA GLU A 290 14.77 -21.26 2.89
C GLU A 290 16.18 -20.72 3.22
N ALA A 291 16.33 -20.08 4.38
CA ALA A 291 17.65 -19.84 4.98
C ALA A 291 18.01 -20.98 5.96
N ASP A 292 19.30 -21.21 6.24
CA ASP A 292 19.84 -22.31 7.07
C ASP A 292 18.90 -22.70 8.23
N ALA A 293 18.40 -23.94 8.19
CA ALA A 293 17.19 -24.40 8.85
C ALA A 293 17.26 -24.50 10.40
N ASP A 294 18.36 -24.12 11.04
CA ASP A 294 18.67 -24.53 12.43
C ASP A 294 18.98 -23.39 13.43
N ALA A 295 18.66 -22.13 13.13
CA ALA A 295 18.91 -21.02 14.06
C ALA A 295 17.61 -20.47 14.69
N ASP A 296 17.36 -20.82 15.96
CA ASP A 296 16.51 -20.00 16.84
C ASP A 296 17.04 -18.54 16.77
N ALA A 297 16.23 -17.58 16.34
CA ALA A 297 16.66 -16.18 16.31
C ALA A 297 16.42 -15.55 17.67
N LEU A 298 17.42 -14.85 18.21
CA LEU A 298 17.21 -14.04 19.41
C LEU A 298 16.50 -12.74 19.03
N VAL A 299 15.44 -12.45 19.78
CA VAL A 299 14.66 -11.22 19.66
C VAL A 299 14.89 -10.39 20.90
N ASP A 300 15.45 -9.21 20.71
CA ASP A 300 15.73 -8.23 21.76
C ASP A 300 14.56 -7.25 21.89
N LEU A 301 14.14 -6.99 23.12
CA LEU A 301 13.33 -5.81 23.47
C LEU A 301 14.28 -4.68 23.89
N VAL A 302 14.15 -3.54 23.22
CA VAL A 302 14.90 -2.32 23.49
C VAL A 302 13.94 -1.24 23.97
N VAL A 303 14.21 -0.65 25.13
CA VAL A 303 13.43 0.46 25.71
C VAL A 303 14.37 1.65 25.89
N ASP A 304 14.00 2.79 25.33
CA ASP A 304 14.76 4.04 25.33
C ASP A 304 16.24 3.87 24.93
N GLY A 305 16.47 3.02 23.92
CA GLY A 305 17.80 2.72 23.37
C GLY A 305 18.61 1.66 24.13
N VAL A 306 18.07 1.11 25.22
CA VAL A 306 18.74 0.06 26.02
C VAL A 306 18.05 -1.30 25.81
N THR A 307 18.81 -2.34 25.48
CA THR A 307 18.30 -3.72 25.46
C THR A 307 17.96 -4.16 26.88
N VAL A 308 16.68 -4.44 27.15
CA VAL A 308 16.18 -4.78 28.50
C VAL A 308 15.77 -6.23 28.66
N ALA A 309 15.50 -6.94 27.55
CA ALA A 309 15.18 -8.36 27.55
C ALA A 309 15.53 -8.98 26.20
N SER A 310 15.77 -10.29 26.18
CA SER A 310 15.97 -11.08 24.97
C SER A 310 15.24 -12.41 25.11
N ALA A 311 14.60 -12.87 24.05
CA ALA A 311 13.89 -14.15 24.02
C ALA A 311 14.06 -14.84 22.65
N PRO A 312 14.16 -16.18 22.61
CA PRO A 312 14.27 -16.89 21.34
C PRO A 312 12.92 -16.91 20.61
N ALA A 313 12.95 -16.66 19.30
CA ALA A 313 11.87 -16.95 18.38
C ALA A 313 12.21 -18.20 17.59
N ARG A 314 11.25 -19.13 17.54
CA ARG A 314 11.36 -20.38 16.79
C ARG A 314 10.38 -20.34 15.63
N PHE A 315 10.89 -20.54 14.42
CA PHE A 315 10.10 -20.51 13.19
C PHE A 315 10.70 -21.46 12.16
N GLY A 316 9.84 -22.15 11.42
CA GLY A 316 10.19 -22.79 10.15
C GLY A 316 10.32 -21.79 9.00
N PRO A 317 10.65 -22.27 7.79
CA PRO A 317 10.57 -21.46 6.57
C PRO A 317 9.14 -20.93 6.38
N ASP A 318 9.03 -19.66 5.98
CA ASP A 318 7.76 -18.98 5.71
C ASP A 318 6.77 -18.94 6.89
N GLU A 319 7.28 -18.99 8.13
CA GLU A 319 6.49 -18.94 9.35
C GLU A 319 6.66 -17.60 10.10
N THR A 320 5.60 -17.20 10.82
CA THR A 320 5.63 -16.07 11.76
C THR A 320 5.55 -16.57 13.20
N ALA A 321 6.52 -16.21 14.04
CA ALA A 321 6.48 -16.46 15.48
C ALA A 321 6.03 -15.22 16.25
N SER A 322 5.36 -15.43 17.38
CA SER A 322 5.03 -14.37 18.35
C SER A 322 5.90 -14.53 19.60
N VAL A 323 6.55 -13.45 20.01
CA VAL A 323 7.37 -13.37 21.23
C VAL A 323 6.74 -12.36 22.17
N SER A 324 6.54 -12.75 23.42
CA SER A 324 5.94 -11.87 24.44
C SER A 324 6.99 -11.45 25.46
N PHE A 325 7.00 -10.16 25.78
CA PHE A 325 7.85 -9.56 26.78
C PHE A 325 7.01 -8.86 27.84
N THR A 326 7.53 -8.82 29.06
CA THR A 326 6.96 -8.05 30.16
C THR A 326 8.06 -7.18 30.75
N HIS A 327 7.89 -5.85 30.73
CA HIS A 327 8.91 -4.93 31.23
C HIS A 327 8.30 -3.77 32.03
N PRO A 328 8.76 -3.51 33.26
CA PRO A 328 8.28 -2.37 34.05
C PRO A 328 8.93 -1.06 33.60
N ILE A 329 8.10 -0.08 33.24
CA ILE A 329 8.53 1.30 32.99
C ILE A 329 8.33 2.09 34.28
N ARG A 330 9.39 2.72 34.80
CA ARG A 330 9.40 3.33 36.15
C ARG A 330 9.16 4.82 36.17
N LEU A 331 9.29 5.49 35.02
CA LEU A 331 9.11 6.93 34.90
C LEU A 331 7.88 7.18 34.03
N PRO A 332 7.02 8.16 34.38
CA PRO A 332 5.97 8.59 33.48
C PRO A 332 6.56 9.42 32.33
N GLY A 333 5.86 9.42 31.20
CA GLY A 333 6.21 10.19 30.02
C GLY A 333 6.19 9.36 28.74
N LEU A 334 6.75 9.94 27.70
CA LEU A 334 6.86 9.31 26.39
C LEU A 334 8.09 8.40 26.33
N HIS A 335 7.86 7.13 26.07
CA HIS A 335 8.90 6.10 25.91
C HIS A 335 8.98 5.60 24.47
N THR A 336 10.18 5.21 24.07
CA THR A 336 10.44 4.56 22.78
C THR A 336 10.73 3.09 23.02
N LEU A 337 9.92 2.23 22.41
CA LEU A 337 10.12 0.80 22.40
C LEU A 337 10.56 0.39 21.00
N SER A 338 11.42 -0.62 20.92
CA SER A 338 11.66 -1.32 19.68
C SER A 338 11.97 -2.78 19.93
N VAL A 339 11.65 -3.59 18.95
CA VAL A 339 12.03 -5.00 18.93
C VAL A 339 13.03 -5.18 17.81
N ARG A 340 14.11 -5.92 18.08
CA ARG A 340 15.19 -6.20 17.13
C ARG A 340 15.42 -7.70 17.03
N VAL A 341 15.59 -8.21 15.81
CA VAL A 341 16.06 -9.57 15.53
C VAL A 341 17.54 -9.53 15.11
N ALA A 342 18.21 -10.68 15.14
CA ALA A 342 19.61 -10.81 14.72
C ALA A 342 19.82 -10.25 13.29
N GLU A 343 20.95 -9.56 13.08
CA GLU A 343 21.26 -8.96 11.79
C GLU A 343 21.43 -10.03 10.70
N ASP A 344 20.76 -9.80 9.58
CA ASP A 344 20.91 -10.55 8.34
C ASP A 344 21.33 -9.65 7.17
N ARG A 345 21.19 -10.13 5.94
CA ARG A 345 21.59 -9.40 4.73
C ARG A 345 20.70 -8.20 4.41
N LEU A 346 19.57 -8.03 5.10
CA LEU A 346 18.64 -6.92 4.89
C LEU A 346 18.43 -6.12 6.20
N VAL A 347 19.45 -5.36 6.59
CA VAL A 347 19.49 -4.69 7.91
C VAL A 347 18.26 -3.81 8.24
N ALA A 348 17.61 -3.22 7.23
CA ALA A 348 16.58 -2.19 7.43
C ALA A 348 15.26 -2.70 8.07
N ASP A 349 14.98 -4.01 8.02
CA ASP A 349 13.74 -4.59 8.58
C ASP A 349 13.96 -5.42 9.86
N ASN A 350 15.21 -5.49 10.32
CA ASN A 350 15.60 -6.21 11.52
C ASN A 350 15.12 -5.52 12.81
N GLN A 351 14.56 -4.31 12.71
CA GLN A 351 14.06 -3.56 13.86
C GLN A 351 12.71 -2.90 13.56
N ARG A 352 11.81 -2.92 14.55
CA ARG A 352 10.52 -2.23 14.48
C ARG A 352 10.26 -1.44 15.76
N TRP A 353 9.76 -0.22 15.61
CA TRP A 353 9.58 0.76 16.69
C TRP A 353 8.11 0.95 17.06
N LEU A 354 7.89 1.36 18.30
CA LEU A 354 6.63 1.82 18.85
C LEU A 354 6.92 2.97 19.81
N ALA A 355 6.13 4.04 19.74
CA ALA A 355 6.13 5.08 20.76
C ALA A 355 4.96 4.84 21.71
N CYS A 356 5.18 5.04 23.01
CA CYS A 356 4.18 4.79 24.04
C CYS A 356 4.16 5.93 25.06
N GLN A 357 2.99 6.48 25.32
CA GLN A 357 2.76 7.36 26.46
C GLN A 357 2.50 6.49 27.69
N VAL A 358 3.27 6.68 28.76
CA VAL A 358 3.13 5.97 30.04
C VAL A 358 2.75 6.98 31.11
N ASP A 359 1.60 6.78 31.75
CA ASP A 359 1.15 7.65 32.82
C ASP A 359 1.58 7.10 34.19
N GLU A 360 1.66 7.95 35.21
CA GLU A 360 1.90 7.44 36.56
C GLU A 360 0.71 6.59 37.01
N HIS A 361 -0.51 7.15 36.83
CA HIS A 361 -1.80 6.53 37.08
C HIS A 361 -2.81 7.01 36.01
N VAL A 362 -3.78 6.17 35.67
CA VAL A 362 -4.92 6.55 34.82
C VAL A 362 -6.00 7.14 35.73
N ARG A 363 -6.13 8.46 35.72
CA ARG A 363 -7.19 9.15 36.47
C ARG A 363 -8.51 9.05 35.72
N VAL A 364 -9.56 8.63 36.42
CA VAL A 364 -10.92 8.49 35.89
C VAL A 364 -11.88 9.24 36.79
N LEU A 365 -12.68 10.15 36.24
CA LEU A 365 -13.72 10.84 37.02
C LEU A 365 -15.00 10.01 36.98
N CYS A 366 -15.61 9.75 38.13
CA CYS A 366 -16.91 9.09 38.23
C CYS A 366 -17.92 10.06 38.87
N VAL A 367 -18.77 10.65 38.04
CA VAL A 367 -19.83 11.58 38.45
C VAL A 367 -21.07 10.78 38.83
N GLU A 368 -21.48 10.83 40.08
CA GLU A 368 -22.68 10.14 40.56
C GLU A 368 -23.89 11.07 40.69
N GLY A 369 -25.00 10.74 40.02
CA GLY A 369 -26.26 11.49 40.15
C GLY A 369 -27.02 11.21 41.46
N ARG A 370 -26.57 10.20 42.22
CA ARG A 370 -26.95 9.96 43.61
C ARG A 370 -25.84 9.20 44.30
N ARG A 371 -25.80 9.33 45.63
CA ARG A 371 -24.85 8.59 46.47
C ARG A 371 -24.90 7.09 46.18
N GLY A 372 -23.76 6.53 45.76
CA GLY A 372 -23.58 5.12 45.51
C GLY A 372 -23.81 4.67 44.06
N ALA A 373 -24.26 5.56 43.16
CA ALA A 373 -24.45 5.21 41.75
C ALA A 373 -23.13 4.88 41.05
N ALA A 374 -22.01 5.50 41.47
CA ALA A 374 -20.69 5.20 40.93
C ALA A 374 -19.92 4.10 41.71
N MET A 375 -20.45 3.64 42.86
CA MET A 375 -19.71 2.76 43.78
C MET A 375 -19.17 1.49 43.11
N TYR A 376 -20.02 0.81 42.34
CA TYR A 376 -19.63 -0.42 41.66
C TYR A 376 -18.68 -0.16 40.49
N VAL A 377 -18.93 0.88 39.71
CA VAL A 377 -18.05 1.29 38.60
C VAL A 377 -16.66 1.63 39.12
N ALA A 378 -16.56 2.46 40.16
CA ALA A 378 -15.29 2.78 40.81
C ALA A 378 -14.59 1.52 41.38
N GLY A 379 -15.35 0.61 42.01
CA GLY A 379 -14.82 -0.66 42.49
C GLY A 379 -14.32 -1.60 41.38
N ALA A 380 -14.94 -1.58 40.19
CA ALA A 380 -14.47 -2.35 39.03
C ALA A 380 -13.18 -1.75 38.43
N LEU A 381 -13.05 -0.43 38.44
CA LEU A 381 -11.86 0.29 37.99
C LEU A 381 -10.67 0.07 38.94
N ASN A 382 -10.89 0.22 40.25
CA ASN A 382 -9.89 -0.03 41.29
C ASN A 382 -10.40 -1.06 42.33
N PRO A 383 -10.28 -2.37 42.04
CA PRO A 383 -10.80 -3.42 42.91
C PRO A 383 -9.95 -3.63 44.18
N SER A 384 -8.69 -3.21 44.19
CA SER A 384 -7.85 -3.29 45.39
C SER A 384 -8.12 -2.15 46.37
N GLY A 385 -8.70 -1.04 45.89
CA GLY A 385 -8.91 0.18 46.67
C GLY A 385 -7.59 0.83 47.13
N GLN A 386 -6.46 0.39 46.57
CA GLN A 386 -5.15 0.89 46.94
C GLN A 386 -4.83 2.17 46.16
N ALA A 387 -4.05 3.05 46.77
CA ALA A 387 -3.64 4.31 46.15
C ALA A 387 -2.64 4.11 45.00
N ASP A 388 -1.84 3.03 45.02
CA ASP A 388 -0.87 2.66 43.98
C ASP A 388 -1.49 1.82 42.85
N ALA A 389 -2.82 1.75 42.76
CA ALA A 389 -3.49 1.07 41.66
C ALA A 389 -3.32 1.84 40.35
N ALA A 390 -3.03 1.13 39.25
CA ALA A 390 -2.84 1.72 37.91
C ALA A 390 -4.00 2.63 37.45
N ILE A 391 -5.23 2.34 37.89
CA ILE A 391 -6.41 3.15 37.60
C ILE A 391 -6.89 3.76 38.92
N GLN A 392 -7.04 5.08 38.94
CA GLN A 392 -7.51 5.85 40.09
C GLN A 392 -8.86 6.51 39.77
N PRO A 393 -9.98 5.90 40.18
CA PRO A 393 -11.29 6.53 40.08
C PRO A 393 -11.47 7.58 41.18
N GLU A 394 -11.90 8.78 40.79
CA GLU A 394 -12.30 9.86 41.69
C GLU A 394 -13.82 10.00 41.61
N VAL A 395 -14.51 9.75 42.72
CA VAL A 395 -15.98 9.81 42.77
C VAL A 395 -16.43 11.16 43.28
N VAL A 396 -17.27 11.85 42.51
CA VAL A 396 -17.81 13.18 42.84
C VAL A 396 -19.31 13.21 42.60
N SER A 397 -20.01 14.09 43.31
CA SER A 397 -21.42 14.35 43.02
C SER A 397 -21.58 15.16 41.73
N ASP A 398 -22.75 15.04 41.09
CA ASP A 398 -23.12 15.87 39.94
C ASP A 398 -23.04 17.39 40.23
N ALA A 399 -23.26 17.81 41.49
CA ALA A 399 -23.12 19.20 41.91
C ALA A 399 -21.67 19.74 41.89
N GLU A 400 -20.66 18.88 41.97
CA GLU A 400 -19.24 19.27 42.00
C GLU A 400 -18.62 19.41 40.60
N LEU A 401 -19.28 18.83 39.58
CA LEU A 401 -18.82 18.77 38.19
C LEU A 401 -18.44 20.15 37.60
N ALA A 402 -19.16 21.20 37.99
CA ALA A 402 -18.91 22.57 37.53
C ALA A 402 -17.52 23.11 37.91
N SER A 403 -16.91 22.57 38.98
CA SER A 403 -15.63 23.06 39.54
C SER A 403 -14.40 22.24 39.12
N ILE A 404 -14.62 21.09 38.49
CA ILE A 404 -13.57 20.11 38.15
C ILE A 404 -13.13 20.33 36.72
N ASP A 405 -11.83 20.41 36.45
CA ASP A 405 -11.32 20.37 35.07
C ASP A 405 -11.39 18.94 34.53
N LEU A 406 -12.09 18.73 33.40
CA LEU A 406 -12.24 17.40 32.82
C LEU A 406 -10.93 16.92 32.16
N ASN A 407 -10.06 17.85 31.75
CA ASN A 407 -8.80 17.52 31.08
C ASN A 407 -7.77 16.85 32.01
N ASP A 408 -7.99 16.91 33.31
CA ASP A 408 -7.21 16.21 34.34
C ASP A 408 -7.43 14.69 34.34
N PHE A 409 -8.46 14.21 33.63
CA PHE A 409 -8.89 12.83 33.61
C PHE A 409 -8.82 12.25 32.20
N ARG A 410 -8.50 10.96 32.10
CA ARG A 410 -8.47 10.25 30.81
C ARG A 410 -9.88 9.90 30.32
N CYS A 411 -10.79 9.65 31.26
CA CYS A 411 -12.16 9.28 30.99
C CYS A 411 -13.09 9.79 32.11
N VAL A 412 -14.33 10.14 31.73
CA VAL A 412 -15.39 10.56 32.65
C VAL A 412 -16.57 9.59 32.55
N PHE A 413 -16.96 9.00 33.68
CA PHE A 413 -18.13 8.14 33.82
C PHE A 413 -19.27 8.93 34.46
N PHE A 414 -20.39 9.06 33.77
CA PHE A 414 -21.64 9.60 34.30
C PHE A 414 -22.52 8.45 34.75
N CYS A 415 -22.68 8.29 36.06
CA CYS A 415 -23.43 7.20 36.67
C CYS A 415 -24.79 7.68 37.17
N ASN A 416 -25.85 7.41 36.40
CA ASN A 416 -27.25 7.77 36.71
C ASN A 416 -27.42 9.26 37.04
N VAL A 417 -26.72 10.13 36.28
CA VAL A 417 -26.80 11.59 36.39
C VAL A 417 -28.10 12.07 35.76
N ALA A 418 -28.92 12.79 36.51
CA ALA A 418 -30.30 13.08 36.11
C ALA A 418 -30.40 13.93 34.84
N GLN A 419 -29.59 14.98 34.76
CA GLN A 419 -29.50 15.90 33.62
C GLN A 419 -28.18 16.69 33.73
N LEU A 420 -27.71 17.26 32.62
CA LEU A 420 -26.60 18.20 32.60
C LEU A 420 -27.13 19.62 32.29
N SER A 421 -26.46 20.65 32.81
CA SER A 421 -26.67 22.00 32.31
C SER A 421 -26.08 22.16 30.91
N ARG A 422 -26.51 23.18 30.15
CA ARG A 422 -25.94 23.48 28.82
C ARG A 422 -24.43 23.71 28.89
N SER A 423 -23.96 24.45 29.89
CA SER A 423 -22.53 24.68 30.12
C SER A 423 -21.75 23.40 30.41
N GLU A 424 -22.31 22.45 31.16
CA GLU A 424 -21.65 21.17 31.40
C GLU A 424 -21.64 20.32 30.14
N ALA A 425 -22.75 20.26 29.41
CA ALA A 425 -22.85 19.57 28.12
C ALA A 425 -21.81 20.10 27.12
N ASP A 426 -21.67 21.42 26.99
CA ASP A 426 -20.66 22.05 26.11
C ASP A 426 -19.23 21.69 26.55
N ARG A 427 -18.94 21.73 27.86
CA ARG A 427 -17.64 21.34 28.41
C ARG A 427 -17.31 19.88 28.15
N VAL A 428 -18.27 18.97 28.33
CA VAL A 428 -18.10 17.55 28.04
C VAL A 428 -17.88 17.34 26.54
N ALA A 429 -18.63 18.03 25.69
CA ALA A 429 -18.46 17.95 24.24
C ALA A 429 -17.07 18.44 23.79
N SER A 430 -16.58 19.56 24.34
CA SER A 430 -15.21 20.04 24.07
C SER A 430 -14.14 19.06 24.58
N TYR A 431 -14.30 18.53 25.79
CA TYR A 431 -13.39 17.54 26.36
C TYR A 431 -13.32 16.26 25.51
N VAL A 432 -14.47 15.74 25.06
CA VAL A 432 -14.50 14.58 24.17
C VAL A 432 -13.86 14.91 22.83
N ARG A 433 -14.24 15.99 22.15
CA ARG A 433 -13.62 16.35 20.85
C ARG A 433 -12.09 16.42 20.96
N GLY A 434 -11.56 16.99 22.04
CA GLY A 434 -10.12 17.07 22.34
C GLY A 434 -9.41 15.72 22.59
N GLY A 435 -10.13 14.60 22.66
CA GLY A 435 -9.57 13.25 22.84
C GLY A 435 -9.99 12.54 24.12
N GLY A 436 -10.79 13.18 24.97
CA GLY A 436 -11.32 12.61 26.21
C GLY A 436 -12.33 11.49 25.96
N GLY A 437 -12.36 10.51 26.86
CA GLY A 437 -13.39 9.47 26.87
C GLY A 437 -14.58 9.84 27.74
N ALA A 438 -15.81 9.57 27.30
CA ALA A 438 -17.01 9.70 28.13
C ALA A 438 -17.87 8.44 28.10
N VAL A 439 -18.29 7.96 29.28
CA VAL A 439 -19.17 6.79 29.42
C VAL A 439 -20.40 7.18 30.22
N PHE A 440 -21.58 6.95 29.67
CA PHE A 440 -22.87 7.26 30.30
C PHE A 440 -23.57 5.97 30.70
N PHE A 441 -23.70 5.72 32.00
CA PHE A 441 -24.62 4.72 32.54
C PHE A 441 -25.94 5.40 32.86
N LEU A 442 -27.01 4.96 32.19
CA LEU A 442 -28.35 5.48 32.41
C LEU A 442 -28.96 4.92 33.70
N GLY A 443 -30.15 5.37 34.09
CA GLY A 443 -30.83 4.84 35.27
C GLY A 443 -32.12 5.58 35.57
N ASP A 444 -32.72 5.26 36.71
CA ASP A 444 -34.05 5.75 37.11
C ASP A 444 -34.18 7.28 37.27
N ARG A 445 -33.07 8.02 37.30
CA ARG A 445 -33.05 9.48 37.42
C ARG A 445 -32.91 10.21 36.10
N VAL A 446 -32.46 9.53 35.06
CA VAL A 446 -32.14 10.18 33.78
C VAL A 446 -33.40 10.75 33.17
N ASP A 447 -33.35 12.01 32.79
CA ASP A 447 -34.35 12.69 31.97
C ASP A 447 -33.96 12.56 30.49
N PRO A 448 -34.61 11.66 29.71
CA PRO A 448 -34.23 11.39 28.33
C PRO A 448 -34.37 12.64 27.44
N ASP A 449 -35.43 13.41 27.64
CA ASP A 449 -35.73 14.60 26.83
C ASP A 449 -34.61 15.63 27.00
N ARG A 450 -34.15 15.85 28.23
CA ARG A 450 -33.04 16.78 28.52
C ARG A 450 -31.70 16.34 27.93
N TYR A 451 -31.40 15.04 27.99
CA TYR A 451 -30.17 14.52 27.37
C TYR A 451 -30.24 14.61 25.85
N ASN A 452 -31.39 14.28 25.25
CA ASN A 452 -31.59 14.36 23.82
C ASN A 452 -31.50 15.82 23.33
N ASP A 453 -32.10 16.77 24.05
CA ASP A 453 -32.06 18.20 23.73
C ASP A 453 -30.65 18.82 23.76
N LEU A 454 -29.79 18.34 24.67
CA LEU A 454 -28.46 18.93 24.90
C LEU A 454 -27.32 18.18 24.22
N LEU A 455 -27.40 16.85 24.21
CA LEU A 455 -26.34 15.96 23.75
C LEU A 455 -26.84 14.95 22.70
N GLY A 456 -28.15 14.86 22.45
CA GLY A 456 -28.72 13.88 21.52
C GLY A 456 -28.34 14.17 20.06
N PRO A 457 -28.31 13.14 19.20
CA PRO A 457 -27.92 13.28 17.79
C PRO A 457 -28.68 14.44 17.09
N SER A 458 -27.97 15.25 16.29
CA SER A 458 -28.55 16.46 15.69
C SER A 458 -29.60 16.13 14.63
N GLU A 459 -30.73 16.85 14.61
CA GLU A 459 -31.80 16.75 13.60
C GLU A 459 -31.32 17.05 12.15
N SER A 460 -30.08 17.52 11.98
CA SER A 460 -29.41 17.67 10.67
C SER A 460 -29.21 16.33 9.95
N ALA A 461 -29.22 15.20 10.68
CA ALA A 461 -29.47 13.87 10.14
C ALA A 461 -30.98 13.74 9.82
N GLY A 462 -31.41 14.44 8.77
CA GLY A 462 -32.81 14.84 8.58
C GLY A 462 -33.85 13.74 8.75
N ARG A 463 -34.94 14.07 9.46
CA ARG A 463 -36.28 13.68 8.98
C ARG A 463 -36.63 14.56 7.78
N SER A 464 -35.98 14.36 6.63
CA SER A 464 -36.30 15.12 5.41
C SER A 464 -36.37 14.25 4.17
N LEU A 465 -37.58 14.17 3.60
CA LEU A 465 -37.84 13.68 2.24
C LEU A 465 -37.46 14.78 1.23
N THR A 466 -36.18 15.07 1.03
CA THR A 466 -35.63 15.67 -0.21
C THR A 466 -34.10 15.79 -0.14
N PRO A 467 -33.37 15.52 -1.24
CA PRO A 467 -31.92 15.56 -1.24
C PRO A 467 -31.41 17.00 -1.42
N VAL A 468 -30.57 17.49 -0.51
CA VAL A 468 -29.78 18.70 -0.71
C VAL A 468 -28.30 18.32 -0.81
N LEU A 469 -27.66 18.88 -1.83
CA LEU A 469 -26.26 18.73 -2.21
C LEU A 469 -25.29 19.19 -1.11
N PHE A 470 -24.24 18.40 -0.88
CA PHE A 470 -23.10 18.70 -0.02
C PHE A 470 -22.40 20.02 -0.43
N GLN A 471 -22.15 20.90 0.55
CA GLN A 471 -21.08 21.89 0.51
C GLN A 471 -20.02 21.50 1.56
N PRO A 472 -18.72 21.43 1.24
CA PRO A 472 -17.67 21.15 2.21
C PRO A 472 -17.37 22.41 3.05
N GLY A 473 -17.34 22.27 4.38
CA GLY A 473 -16.85 23.32 5.29
C GLY A 473 -17.85 23.88 6.30
N GLN A 474 -19.03 23.27 6.47
CA GLN A 474 -19.96 23.64 7.55
C GLN A 474 -19.85 22.57 8.66
N GLU A 475 -19.40 23.02 9.84
CA GLU A 475 -19.13 22.20 11.02
C GLU A 475 -20.35 21.36 11.43
N ASP A 476 -20.12 20.06 11.56
CA ASP A 476 -21.14 19.09 11.97
C ASP A 476 -21.39 19.28 13.48
N ASN A 477 -22.36 20.12 13.83
CA ASN A 477 -22.90 20.22 15.19
C ASN A 477 -23.78 19.00 15.51
N GLY A 478 -23.26 17.79 15.28
CA GLY A 478 -23.85 16.55 15.73
C GLY A 478 -23.85 16.49 17.25
N GLY A 479 -24.95 16.00 17.85
CA GLY A 479 -24.97 15.70 19.28
C GLY A 479 -23.92 14.65 19.67
N LEU A 480 -23.50 14.71 20.93
CA LEU A 480 -22.45 13.88 21.52
C LEU A 480 -22.88 12.43 21.76
N LEU A 481 -24.16 12.15 22.01
CA LEU A 481 -24.63 10.80 22.31
C LEU A 481 -24.71 9.95 21.03
N PRO A 482 -24.35 8.64 21.11
CA PRO A 482 -24.42 7.73 19.97
C PRO A 482 -25.87 7.32 19.59
N ALA A 483 -26.85 7.57 20.45
CA ALA A 483 -28.24 7.22 20.21
C ALA A 483 -29.18 8.20 20.94
N GLU A 484 -30.39 8.35 20.41
CA GLU A 484 -31.49 9.01 21.11
C GLU A 484 -32.00 8.08 22.22
N ILE A 485 -32.21 8.65 23.41
CA ILE A 485 -32.73 7.93 24.58
C ILE A 485 -34.25 7.95 24.52
N GLY A 486 -34.87 6.80 24.29
CA GLY A 486 -36.32 6.62 24.24
C GLY A 486 -36.95 6.33 25.61
N ALA A 487 -38.10 5.66 25.61
CA ALA A 487 -38.78 5.28 26.85
C ALA A 487 -38.11 4.07 27.53
N PRO A 488 -38.17 3.96 28.87
CA PRO A 488 -37.68 2.79 29.58
C PRO A 488 -38.57 1.56 29.32
N VAL A 489 -37.95 0.43 28.99
CA VAL A 489 -38.58 -0.85 28.68
C VAL A 489 -38.40 -1.82 29.85
N SER A 490 -39.51 -2.35 30.36
CA SER A 490 -39.53 -3.37 31.42
C SER A 490 -39.69 -4.76 30.81
N SER A 491 -38.57 -5.33 30.37
CA SER A 491 -38.54 -6.61 29.67
C SER A 491 -37.33 -7.41 30.13
N PRO A 492 -37.47 -8.29 31.14
CA PRO A 492 -36.37 -9.05 31.69
C PRO A 492 -35.64 -9.90 30.64
N GLN A 493 -34.37 -9.57 30.45
CA GLN A 493 -33.42 -10.27 29.60
C GLN A 493 -32.47 -11.09 30.46
N PHE A 494 -32.38 -12.39 30.19
CA PHE A 494 -31.46 -13.31 30.86
C PHE A 494 -30.35 -13.82 29.94
N ARG A 495 -30.35 -13.32 28.71
CA ARG A 495 -29.33 -13.59 27.70
C ARG A 495 -29.05 -12.32 26.92
N LEU A 496 -27.78 -11.98 26.73
CA LEU A 496 -27.34 -10.84 25.93
C LEU A 496 -26.69 -11.33 24.64
N ASP A 497 -26.75 -10.51 23.59
CA ASP A 497 -26.12 -10.76 22.30
C ASP A 497 -24.91 -9.83 22.10
N PRO A 498 -23.67 -10.36 22.07
CA PRO A 498 -22.46 -9.58 21.82
C PRO A 498 -22.18 -9.33 20.33
N LEU A 499 -23.12 -9.63 19.42
CA LEU A 499 -23.02 -9.35 17.98
C LEU A 499 -21.72 -9.93 17.39
N GLU A 500 -21.55 -11.24 17.57
CA GLU A 500 -20.37 -11.99 17.15
C GLU A 500 -19.04 -11.50 17.78
N TYR A 501 -19.12 -10.68 18.82
CA TYR A 501 -17.98 -10.02 19.47
C TYR A 501 -17.18 -9.13 18.50
N ALA A 502 -17.86 -8.52 17.52
CA ALA A 502 -17.21 -7.67 16.52
C ALA A 502 -16.67 -6.36 17.12
N HIS A 503 -17.37 -5.79 18.09
CA HIS A 503 -17.01 -4.51 18.68
C HIS A 503 -15.86 -4.65 19.71
N PRO A 504 -14.87 -3.72 19.75
CA PRO A 504 -13.70 -3.85 20.65
C PRO A 504 -14.04 -4.01 22.14
N ILE A 505 -15.10 -3.35 22.63
CA ILE A 505 -15.57 -3.47 24.02
C ILE A 505 -15.88 -4.93 24.41
N VAL A 506 -16.43 -5.73 23.48
CA VAL A 506 -16.84 -7.12 23.76
C VAL A 506 -15.88 -8.16 23.15
N ALA A 507 -14.98 -7.76 22.26
CA ALA A 507 -14.02 -8.66 21.61
C ALA A 507 -13.22 -9.56 22.59
N PRO A 508 -12.74 -9.07 23.75
CA PRO A 508 -12.01 -9.89 24.72
C PRO A 508 -12.83 -11.02 25.36
N PHE A 509 -14.16 -11.02 25.21
CA PHE A 509 -15.04 -12.07 25.70
C PHE A 509 -15.24 -13.22 24.71
N ARG A 510 -14.77 -13.10 23.46
CA ARG A 510 -14.85 -14.16 22.44
C ARG A 510 -14.11 -15.41 22.91
N GLY A 511 -14.78 -16.56 22.93
CA GLY A 511 -14.23 -17.82 23.43
C GLY A 511 -14.06 -17.88 24.96
N ARG A 512 -14.61 -16.88 25.69
CA ARG A 512 -14.63 -16.79 27.15
C ARG A 512 -16.06 -16.67 27.66
N GLU A 513 -17.00 -17.44 27.10
CA GLU A 513 -18.44 -17.36 27.39
C GLU A 513 -18.74 -17.58 28.89
N ARG A 514 -17.88 -18.33 29.59
CA ARG A 514 -17.97 -18.56 31.05
C ARG A 514 -17.69 -17.31 31.89
N ALA A 515 -17.22 -16.21 31.29
CA ALA A 515 -17.01 -14.93 31.97
C ALA A 515 -18.32 -14.22 32.35
N GLY A 516 -19.48 -14.73 31.92
CA GLY A 516 -20.80 -14.31 32.40
C GLY A 516 -21.46 -13.16 31.64
N LEU A 517 -20.80 -12.59 30.61
CA LEU A 517 -21.35 -11.46 29.84
C LEU A 517 -22.72 -11.81 29.23
N ILE A 518 -22.79 -12.95 28.53
CA ILE A 518 -24.03 -13.40 27.88
C ILE A 518 -25.13 -13.71 28.90
N THR A 519 -24.81 -14.19 30.10
CA THR A 519 -25.82 -14.60 31.10
C THR A 519 -26.22 -13.48 32.05
N THR A 520 -25.76 -12.25 31.81
CA THR A 520 -26.00 -11.10 32.67
C THR A 520 -27.49 -10.70 32.64
N PRO A 521 -28.21 -10.72 33.78
CA PRO A 521 -29.61 -10.34 33.81
C PRO A 521 -29.81 -8.81 33.75
N ILE A 522 -30.70 -8.36 32.86
CA ILE A 522 -31.15 -6.97 32.73
C ILE A 522 -32.67 -6.97 32.77
N SER A 523 -33.26 -6.42 33.84
CA SER A 523 -34.71 -6.35 34.02
C SER A 523 -35.33 -5.15 33.31
N ARG A 524 -34.60 -4.03 33.26
CA ARG A 524 -35.06 -2.75 32.71
C ARG A 524 -33.91 -1.95 32.10
N TYR A 525 -34.20 -1.28 30.99
CA TYR A 525 -33.25 -0.46 30.24
C TYR A 525 -34.00 0.61 29.44
N TYR A 526 -33.32 1.67 29.01
CA TYR A 526 -33.87 2.64 28.06
C TYR A 526 -33.78 2.11 26.63
N GLN A 527 -34.84 2.26 25.85
CA GLN A 527 -34.76 2.03 24.41
C GLN A 527 -33.76 3.01 23.80
N LEU A 528 -32.76 2.51 23.06
CA LEU A 528 -31.79 3.36 22.35
C LEU A 528 -32.12 3.35 20.86
N VAL A 529 -32.40 4.52 20.30
CA VAL A 529 -32.74 4.69 18.88
C VAL A 529 -31.51 5.24 18.15
N LEU A 530 -30.91 4.41 17.30
CA LEU A 530 -29.75 4.84 16.51
C LEU A 530 -30.21 5.67 15.31
N PRO A 531 -29.56 6.82 15.05
CA PRO A 531 -29.84 7.62 13.85
C PRO A 531 -29.29 6.93 12.59
N GLU A 532 -30.03 7.04 11.47
CA GLU A 532 -29.76 6.32 10.21
C GLU A 532 -28.41 6.67 9.54
N GLN A 533 -27.80 7.82 9.91
CA GLN A 533 -26.56 8.34 9.30
C GLN A 533 -25.51 8.73 10.35
N THR A 534 -25.12 7.82 11.24
CA THR A 534 -24.00 8.08 12.16
C THR A 534 -22.96 6.96 12.17
N SER A 535 -21.77 7.29 12.65
CA SER A 535 -20.68 6.35 12.98
C SER A 535 -20.96 5.50 14.21
N SER A 536 -22.20 5.47 14.71
CA SER A 536 -22.57 4.78 15.94
C SER A 536 -22.55 3.26 15.77
N GLN A 537 -21.97 2.56 16.75
CA GLN A 537 -21.81 1.11 16.71
C GLN A 537 -22.38 0.47 17.97
N THR A 538 -23.25 -0.54 17.78
CA THR A 538 -23.76 -1.35 18.89
C THR A 538 -22.72 -2.40 19.28
N ALA A 539 -22.34 -2.42 20.55
CA ALA A 539 -21.41 -3.39 21.11
C ALA A 539 -22.12 -4.58 21.79
N LEU A 540 -23.30 -4.33 22.36
CA LEU A 540 -24.08 -5.32 23.09
C LEU A 540 -25.56 -5.04 22.88
N ALA A 541 -26.35 -6.09 22.65
CA ALA A 541 -27.78 -6.00 22.40
C ALA A 541 -28.56 -7.04 23.21
N THR A 542 -29.88 -6.89 23.25
CA THR A 542 -30.80 -7.95 23.67
C THR A 542 -30.95 -8.99 22.55
N PRO A 543 -31.49 -10.19 22.84
CA PRO A 543 -31.79 -11.18 21.81
C PRO A 543 -32.86 -10.74 20.80
N SER A 544 -33.68 -9.73 21.15
CA SER A 544 -34.62 -9.09 20.24
C SER A 544 -33.97 -8.04 19.34
N GLY A 545 -32.68 -7.74 19.53
CA GLY A 545 -31.92 -6.77 18.76
C GLY A 545 -31.92 -5.35 19.33
N ASP A 546 -32.50 -5.13 20.53
CA ASP A 546 -32.50 -3.82 21.16
C ASP A 546 -31.07 -3.49 21.65
N PRO A 547 -30.50 -2.33 21.26
CA PRO A 547 -29.15 -1.94 21.69
C PRO A 547 -29.08 -1.67 23.20
N LEU A 548 -28.03 -2.17 23.85
CA LEU A 548 -27.77 -1.97 25.28
C LEU A 548 -26.48 -1.20 25.54
N VAL A 549 -25.46 -1.37 24.71
CA VAL A 549 -24.21 -0.61 24.75
C VAL A 549 -23.94 -0.12 23.35
N VAL A 550 -23.90 1.20 23.18
CA VAL A 550 -23.66 1.85 21.89
C VAL A 550 -22.51 2.83 22.04
N SER A 551 -21.62 2.88 21.05
CA SER A 551 -20.50 3.81 21.02
C SER A 551 -20.54 4.70 19.78
N SER A 552 -19.86 5.84 19.85
CA SER A 552 -19.58 6.72 18.71
C SER A 552 -18.25 7.43 18.91
N GLU A 553 -17.70 7.95 17.82
CA GLU A 553 -16.48 8.75 17.82
C GLU A 553 -16.84 10.22 17.51
N HIS A 554 -16.26 11.16 18.27
CA HIS A 554 -16.50 12.59 18.13
C HIS A 554 -15.18 13.35 18.21
N GLY A 555 -14.77 13.98 17.11
CA GLY A 555 -13.42 14.54 17.01
C GLY A 555 -12.39 13.44 17.22
N ARG A 556 -11.56 13.58 18.25
CA ARG A 556 -10.64 12.53 18.69
C ARG A 556 -11.14 11.77 19.90
N GLY A 557 -12.30 12.08 20.47
CA GLY A 557 -12.82 11.34 21.62
C GLY A 557 -13.73 10.20 21.25
N ARG A 558 -14.12 9.44 22.28
CA ARG A 558 -15.09 8.36 22.17
C ARG A 558 -16.13 8.48 23.26
N VAL A 559 -17.37 8.24 22.87
CA VAL A 559 -18.52 8.24 23.77
C VAL A 559 -19.11 6.84 23.79
N VAL A 560 -19.45 6.36 24.98
CA VAL A 560 -20.20 5.11 25.14
C VAL A 560 -21.45 5.37 25.97
N LEU A 561 -22.59 4.88 25.50
CA LEU A 561 -23.88 4.96 26.16
C LEU A 561 -24.32 3.54 26.55
N VAL A 562 -24.59 3.34 27.84
CA VAL A 562 -25.07 2.09 28.41
C VAL A 562 -26.53 2.29 28.83
N ALA A 563 -27.43 1.54 28.22
CA ALA A 563 -28.89 1.70 28.33
C ALA A 563 -29.47 1.44 29.73
N THR A 564 -28.67 0.92 30.67
CA THR A 564 -29.08 0.57 32.03
C THR A 564 -28.05 1.07 33.05
N ASP A 565 -28.33 0.85 34.32
CA ASP A 565 -27.54 1.35 35.46
C ASP A 565 -26.21 0.58 35.63
N GLY A 566 -25.18 1.30 36.05
CA GLY A 566 -23.90 0.74 36.50
C GLY A 566 -23.94 0.32 37.98
N SER A 567 -25.10 0.43 38.64
CA SER A 567 -25.31 0.15 40.05
C SER A 567 -26.61 -0.65 40.31
N LEU A 568 -26.82 -1.03 41.56
CA LEU A 568 -28.07 -1.66 42.02
C LEU A 568 -29.08 -0.63 42.56
N THR A 569 -28.84 0.67 42.34
CA THR A 569 -29.62 1.74 42.97
C THR A 569 -30.85 2.16 42.19
N SER A 570 -30.88 1.93 40.86
CA SER A 570 -32.09 2.11 40.05
C SER A 570 -33.03 0.92 40.23
N VAL A 571 -34.27 1.21 40.63
CA VAL A 571 -35.32 0.21 40.87
C VAL A 571 -36.51 0.49 39.96
N ASP A 572 -37.13 -0.56 39.46
CA ASP A 572 -38.39 -0.44 38.74
C ASP A 572 -39.50 -0.13 39.77
N PRO A 573 -40.18 1.02 39.67
CA PRO A 573 -41.23 1.36 40.63
C PRO A 573 -42.43 0.39 40.60
N ALA A 574 -42.64 -0.35 39.51
CA ALA A 574 -43.74 -1.31 39.38
C ALA A 574 -43.44 -2.66 40.05
N THR A 575 -42.19 -3.13 40.00
CA THR A 575 -41.81 -4.45 40.52
C THR A 575 -40.98 -4.39 41.80
N GLY A 576 -40.34 -3.26 42.09
CA GLY A 576 -39.37 -3.11 43.18
C GLY A 576 -38.03 -3.80 42.91
N GLU A 577 -37.82 -4.35 41.71
CA GLU A 577 -36.58 -5.03 41.33
C GLU A 577 -35.56 -4.04 40.76
N PRO A 578 -34.25 -4.25 40.99
CA PRO A 578 -33.22 -3.46 40.34
C PRO A 578 -33.32 -3.53 38.81
N TRP A 579 -32.99 -2.44 38.13
CA TRP A 579 -32.97 -2.40 36.65
C TRP A 579 -32.02 -3.44 36.06
N THR A 580 -30.90 -3.69 36.75
CA THR A 580 -29.95 -4.73 36.39
C THR A 580 -29.29 -5.29 37.64
N VAL A 581 -28.83 -6.54 37.56
CA VAL A 581 -27.94 -7.15 38.56
C VAL A 581 -26.51 -7.27 38.02
N MET A 582 -26.22 -6.64 36.89
CA MET A 582 -24.91 -6.64 36.25
C MET A 582 -23.76 -6.33 37.22
N PRO A 583 -23.85 -5.36 38.15
CA PRO A 583 -22.77 -5.09 39.11
C PRO A 583 -22.38 -6.27 40.01
N ALA A 584 -23.27 -7.24 40.20
CA ALA A 584 -23.02 -8.46 40.96
C ALA A 584 -22.56 -9.64 40.10
N TRP A 585 -22.42 -9.45 38.78
CA TRP A 585 -22.09 -10.49 37.82
C TRP A 585 -20.58 -10.55 37.51
N PRO A 586 -20.00 -11.74 37.23
CA PRO A 586 -18.55 -11.87 36.99
C PRO A 586 -18.00 -11.04 35.83
N SER A 587 -18.85 -10.69 34.87
CA SER A 587 -18.53 -9.89 33.69
C SER A 587 -18.40 -8.39 33.97
N PHE A 588 -18.83 -7.89 35.13
CA PHE A 588 -18.92 -6.46 35.37
C PHE A 588 -17.55 -5.77 35.45
N LEU A 589 -16.61 -6.37 36.19
CA LEU A 589 -15.25 -5.84 36.26
C LEU A 589 -14.58 -5.77 34.87
N PRO A 590 -14.53 -6.86 34.07
CA PRO A 590 -13.91 -6.77 32.76
C PRO A 590 -14.67 -5.83 31.83
N ILE A 591 -16.01 -5.81 31.81
CA ILE A 591 -16.74 -4.91 30.89
C ILE A 591 -16.50 -3.44 31.23
N VAL A 592 -16.47 -3.05 32.50
CA VAL A 592 -16.15 -1.65 32.89
C VAL A 592 -14.74 -1.27 32.47
N ARG A 593 -13.77 -2.18 32.56
CA ARG A 593 -12.41 -1.94 32.08
C ARG A 593 -12.32 -1.85 30.56
N GLU A 594 -13.09 -2.65 29.83
CA GLU A 594 -13.16 -2.54 28.37
C GLU A 594 -13.87 -1.25 27.92
N LEU A 595 -14.88 -0.78 28.67
CA LEU A 595 -15.49 0.53 28.45
C LEU A 595 -14.45 1.65 28.63
N LEU A 596 -13.66 1.63 29.71
CA LEU A 596 -12.58 2.58 29.93
C LEU A 596 -11.53 2.51 28.81
N SER A 597 -11.06 1.30 28.50
CA SER A 597 -10.06 1.03 27.44
C SER A 597 -10.51 1.61 26.10
N PHE A 598 -11.74 1.28 25.69
CA PHE A 598 -12.30 1.76 24.43
C PHE A 598 -12.47 3.29 24.42
N ALA A 599 -13.06 3.86 25.47
CA ALA A 599 -13.30 5.31 25.56
C ALA A 599 -11.99 6.11 25.62
N SER A 600 -10.97 5.58 26.28
CA SER A 600 -9.66 6.22 26.44
C SER A 600 -8.77 6.10 25.21
N ALA A 601 -9.09 5.19 24.27
CA ALA A 601 -8.33 4.98 23.05
C ALA A 601 -8.58 6.06 21.98
N GLY A 602 -9.64 6.87 22.11
CA GLY A 602 -9.95 7.96 21.18
C GLY A 602 -8.80 8.95 21.03
N GLY A 603 -8.19 9.38 22.14
CA GLY A 603 -7.11 10.38 22.14
C GLY A 603 -5.88 10.00 21.31
N GLY A 604 -5.80 8.77 20.80
CA GLY A 604 -4.75 8.27 19.93
C GLY A 604 -3.44 8.15 20.70
N GLY A 605 -2.99 6.91 20.95
CA GLY A 605 -1.59 6.72 21.29
C GLY A 605 -0.68 7.32 20.19
N PRO A 606 0.62 7.52 20.47
CA PRO A 606 1.58 7.90 19.45
C PRO A 606 1.37 7.08 18.16
N PRO A 607 1.14 7.71 17.00
CA PRO A 607 0.80 6.97 15.78
C PRO A 607 1.95 6.04 15.36
N SER A 608 1.58 4.91 14.75
CA SER A 608 2.52 4.01 14.09
C SER A 608 2.13 3.90 12.62
N VAL A 609 2.96 4.42 11.73
CA VAL A 609 2.73 4.44 10.28
C VAL A 609 3.85 3.74 9.52
N THR A 610 3.65 3.53 8.22
CA THR A 610 4.69 3.00 7.33
C THR A 610 5.56 4.14 6.76
N VAL A 611 6.82 3.86 6.45
CA VAL A 611 7.73 4.79 5.74
C VAL A 611 7.04 5.40 4.51
N GLY A 612 7.11 6.73 4.39
CA GLY A 612 6.47 7.50 3.33
C GLY A 612 5.03 7.96 3.61
N GLN A 613 4.38 7.45 4.67
CA GLN A 613 3.08 7.96 5.11
C GLN A 613 3.24 9.18 6.04
N PRO A 614 2.38 10.20 5.93
CA PRO A 614 2.45 11.34 6.82
C PRO A 614 2.10 10.95 8.26
N ILE A 615 2.74 11.61 9.21
CA ILE A 615 2.41 11.55 10.64
C ILE A 615 1.72 12.84 11.05
N SER A 616 0.78 12.74 11.97
CA SER A 616 0.10 13.88 12.57
C SER A 616 -0.27 13.59 14.02
N GLY A 617 -0.54 14.62 14.79
CA GLY A 617 -0.94 14.47 16.18
C GLY A 617 -1.47 15.75 16.79
N ALA A 618 -1.92 15.61 18.05
CA ALA A 618 -2.32 16.75 18.86
C ALA A 618 -1.16 17.70 19.08
N ALA A 619 -1.46 18.99 19.05
CA ALA A 619 -0.65 19.99 19.70
C ALA A 619 -1.43 20.55 20.92
N PRO A 620 -0.76 20.84 22.04
CA PRO A 620 -1.36 21.59 23.14
C PRO A 620 -1.85 22.97 22.68
N GLU A 621 -2.85 23.52 23.36
CA GLU A 621 -3.40 24.84 23.04
C GLU A 621 -2.34 25.96 23.04
N TRP A 622 -1.34 25.89 23.92
CA TRP A 622 -0.27 26.88 23.96
C TRP A 622 0.62 26.87 22.72
N ALA A 623 0.62 25.79 21.94
CA ALA A 623 1.37 25.66 20.68
C ALA A 623 0.53 26.06 19.46
N ALA A 624 -0.77 26.37 19.64
CA ALA A 624 -1.69 26.75 18.59
C ALA A 624 -1.17 27.93 17.76
N GLY A 625 -1.07 27.75 16.44
CA GLY A 625 -0.55 28.78 15.52
C GLY A 625 0.96 29.04 15.61
N GLY A 626 1.70 28.25 16.39
CA GLY A 626 3.16 28.30 16.50
C GLY A 626 3.88 27.26 15.62
N GLU A 627 5.18 27.12 15.86
CA GLU A 627 6.04 26.09 15.25
C GLU A 627 6.45 25.04 16.30
N LEU A 628 6.55 23.78 15.86
CA LEU A 628 7.13 22.67 16.60
C LEU A 628 8.32 22.11 15.84
N THR A 629 9.27 21.53 16.56
CA THR A 629 10.45 20.88 15.99
C THR A 629 10.20 19.37 15.90
N ILE A 630 10.42 18.80 14.72
CA ILE A 630 10.44 17.36 14.46
C ILE A 630 11.90 16.89 14.52
N LEU A 631 12.23 16.12 15.54
CA LEU A 631 13.49 15.39 15.63
C LEU A 631 13.34 14.06 14.89
N ARG A 632 14.07 13.92 13.78
CA ARG A 632 14.03 12.74 12.92
C ARG A 632 14.93 11.62 13.47
N PRO A 633 14.72 10.35 13.06
CA PRO A 633 15.53 9.21 13.51
C PRO A 633 17.03 9.33 13.20
N ASP A 634 17.41 10.11 12.19
CA ASP A 634 18.80 10.38 11.82
C ASP A 634 19.43 11.56 12.59
N GLY A 635 18.69 12.16 13.52
CA GLY A 635 19.13 13.30 14.33
C GLY A 635 19.01 14.65 13.62
N GLU A 636 18.44 14.70 12.41
CA GLU A 636 18.09 15.97 11.76
C GLU A 636 16.84 16.58 12.41
N GLU A 637 16.86 17.91 12.57
CA GLU A 637 15.74 18.68 13.11
C GLU A 637 15.07 19.48 12.00
N GLU A 638 13.73 19.49 12.00
CA GLU A 638 12.94 20.23 11.01
C GLU A 638 11.70 20.86 11.66
N SER A 639 11.32 22.07 11.26
CA SER A 639 10.13 22.73 11.78
C SER A 639 8.84 22.25 11.08
N THR A 640 7.75 22.19 11.85
CA THR A 640 6.38 22.07 11.32
C THR A 640 5.46 23.11 11.98
N LEU A 641 4.42 23.53 11.26
CA LEU A 641 3.43 24.49 11.74
C LEU A 641 2.27 23.77 12.44
N VAL A 642 1.83 24.37 13.54
CA VAL A 642 0.62 23.94 14.25
C VAL A 642 -0.59 24.61 13.63
N HIS A 643 -1.49 23.81 13.10
CA HIS A 643 -2.75 24.25 12.53
C HIS A 643 -3.83 24.27 13.62
N SER A 644 -4.55 25.38 13.72
CA SER A 644 -5.65 25.55 14.66
C SER A 644 -6.96 25.63 13.90
N GLY A 645 -7.92 24.76 14.21
CA GLY A 645 -9.24 24.73 13.59
C GLY A 645 -10.24 23.91 14.42
N GLY A 646 -11.50 24.35 14.49
CA GLY A 646 -12.56 23.60 15.19
C GLY A 646 -12.34 23.44 16.71
N GLY A 647 -11.54 24.30 17.34
CA GLY A 647 -11.18 24.19 18.75
C GLY A 647 -10.03 23.23 19.04
N GLU A 648 -9.38 22.66 18.02
CA GLU A 648 -8.24 21.76 18.15
C GLU A 648 -6.97 22.38 17.53
N ALA A 649 -5.83 22.11 18.16
CA ALA A 649 -4.50 22.41 17.62
C ALA A 649 -3.84 21.09 17.19
N THR A 650 -3.35 21.01 15.95
CA THR A 650 -2.77 19.79 15.38
C THR A 650 -1.49 20.10 14.60
N TRP A 651 -0.61 19.12 14.54
CA TRP A 651 0.59 19.17 13.69
C TRP A 651 0.55 18.03 12.68
N ALA A 652 1.20 18.24 11.54
CA ALA A 652 1.35 17.23 10.49
C ALA A 652 2.76 17.30 9.89
N TYR A 653 3.27 16.17 9.46
CA TYR A 653 4.61 16.05 8.88
C TYR A 653 4.66 14.87 7.90
N ASP A 654 5.11 15.10 6.67
CA ASP A 654 5.01 14.16 5.55
C ASP A 654 6.38 13.62 5.07
N ARG A 655 7.49 14.15 5.59
CA ARG A 655 8.85 13.75 5.22
C ARG A 655 9.34 12.57 6.07
N THR A 656 8.59 11.47 6.03
CA THR A 656 8.81 10.23 6.80
C THR A 656 9.56 9.16 6.00
N ASN A 657 10.65 9.56 5.32
CA ASN A 657 11.40 8.71 4.39
C ASN A 657 12.43 7.76 5.06
N ARG A 658 12.47 7.73 6.39
CA ARG A 658 13.27 6.81 7.20
C ARG A 658 12.40 6.20 8.30
N ALA A 659 12.68 4.94 8.62
CA ALA A 659 12.13 4.25 9.76
C ALA A 659 12.79 4.73 11.07
N GLY A 660 12.06 4.56 12.17
CA GLY A 660 12.44 5.01 13.50
C GLY A 660 11.36 5.83 14.18
N VAL A 661 11.69 6.40 15.34
CA VAL A 661 10.78 7.27 16.08
C VAL A 661 11.08 8.73 15.77
N TYR A 662 10.05 9.45 15.32
CA TYR A 662 10.06 10.89 15.14
C TYR A 662 9.50 11.51 16.41
N ARG A 663 10.26 12.40 17.06
CA ARG A 663 9.79 13.13 18.24
C ARG A 663 9.37 14.52 17.86
N VAL A 664 8.28 14.98 18.45
CA VAL A 664 7.76 16.33 18.29
C VAL A 664 8.06 17.07 19.57
N GLU A 665 8.87 18.11 19.46
CA GLU A 665 9.39 18.89 20.59
C GLU A 665 9.05 20.36 20.39
N SER A 666 9.12 21.12 21.49
CA SER A 666 9.02 22.57 21.45
C SER A 666 10.35 23.17 21.87
N PRO A 667 10.89 24.16 21.14
CA PRO A 667 12.16 24.78 21.49
C PRO A 667 12.14 25.44 22.88
N ASP A 668 10.96 25.85 23.35
CA ASP A 668 10.79 26.57 24.62
C ASP A 668 10.45 25.65 25.81
N ARG A 669 10.24 24.34 25.58
CA ARG A 669 9.81 23.41 26.63
C ARG A 669 10.59 22.08 26.58
N PRO A 670 11.03 21.57 27.75
CA PRO A 670 11.85 20.36 27.81
C PRO A 670 11.08 19.05 27.59
N ALA A 671 9.75 19.05 27.68
CA ALA A 671 8.95 17.84 27.51
C ALA A 671 8.51 17.69 26.04
N PRO A 672 8.66 16.49 25.44
CA PRO A 672 8.19 16.25 24.08
C PRO A 672 6.66 16.41 24.02
N VAL A 673 6.21 17.07 22.96
CA VAL A 673 4.79 17.28 22.63
C VAL A 673 4.15 15.98 22.15
N GLY A 674 4.92 15.12 21.48
CA GLY A 674 4.46 13.82 21.02
C GLY A 674 5.56 13.03 20.33
N ALA A 675 5.21 11.86 19.82
CA ALA A 675 6.05 11.12 18.90
C ALA A 675 5.22 10.27 17.95
N ALA A 676 5.87 9.77 16.91
CA ALA A 676 5.31 8.81 15.97
C ALA A 676 6.37 7.75 15.65
N ALA A 677 5.97 6.49 15.60
CA ALA A 677 6.79 5.42 15.05
C ALA A 677 6.55 5.31 13.55
N VAL A 678 7.61 5.34 12.76
CA VAL A 678 7.58 5.08 11.33
C VAL A 678 8.32 3.78 11.10
N ASN A 679 7.68 2.81 10.49
CA ASN A 679 8.22 1.46 10.33
C ASN A 679 8.28 1.06 8.85
N PRO A 680 9.20 0.18 8.45
CA PRO A 680 9.16 -0.40 7.13
C PRO A 680 7.88 -1.22 6.90
N ASP A 681 7.49 -1.36 5.64
CA ASP A 681 6.38 -2.23 5.26
C ASP A 681 6.83 -3.69 5.34
N PRO A 682 6.19 -4.56 6.14
CA PRO A 682 6.58 -5.97 6.24
C PRO A 682 6.55 -6.74 4.91
N ARG A 683 5.85 -6.24 3.89
CA ARG A 683 5.81 -6.87 2.57
C ARG A 683 7.13 -6.78 1.81
N GLU A 684 7.96 -5.78 2.10
CA GLU A 684 9.29 -5.64 1.49
C GLU A 684 10.32 -6.62 2.08
N SER A 685 10.03 -7.16 3.26
CA SER A 685 10.82 -8.23 3.88
C SER A 685 10.67 -9.58 3.16
N ASN A 686 9.60 -9.77 2.38
CA ASN A 686 9.43 -10.97 1.57
C ASN A 686 10.13 -10.81 0.22
N LEU A 687 11.27 -11.48 0.09
CA LEU A 687 12.12 -11.44 -1.10
C LEU A 687 11.69 -12.41 -2.21
N THR A 688 10.50 -13.00 -2.11
CA THR A 688 9.96 -13.86 -3.16
C THR A 688 9.84 -13.07 -4.47
N ARG A 689 10.32 -13.68 -5.55
CA ARG A 689 10.43 -13.05 -6.87
C ARG A 689 9.34 -13.56 -7.79
N VAL A 690 8.86 -12.72 -8.70
CA VAL A 690 7.97 -13.19 -9.77
C VAL A 690 8.73 -14.14 -10.70
N SER A 691 8.02 -15.16 -11.20
CA SER A 691 8.57 -16.00 -12.26
C SER A 691 8.78 -15.16 -13.52
N THR A 692 9.98 -15.21 -14.10
CA THR A 692 10.25 -14.53 -15.37
C THR A 692 9.35 -15.01 -16.51
N ALA A 693 8.79 -16.22 -16.41
CA ALA A 693 7.89 -16.78 -17.40
C ALA A 693 6.44 -16.26 -17.28
N SER A 694 6.05 -15.70 -16.13
CA SER A 694 4.72 -15.10 -15.94
C SER A 694 4.68 -13.61 -16.27
N LEU A 695 5.84 -12.97 -16.48
CA LEU A 695 5.89 -11.59 -16.93
C LEU A 695 5.40 -11.45 -18.38
N PRO A 696 4.78 -10.32 -18.75
CA PRO A 696 4.28 -10.11 -20.11
C PRO A 696 5.40 -10.20 -21.15
N ALA A 697 5.11 -10.82 -22.31
CA ALA A 697 6.11 -11.13 -23.34
C ALA A 697 6.75 -9.89 -23.98
N GLU A 698 6.09 -8.72 -23.91
CA GLU A 698 6.60 -7.45 -24.42
C GLU A 698 7.71 -6.86 -23.53
N LEU A 699 7.78 -7.28 -22.27
CA LEU A 699 8.80 -6.87 -21.31
C LEU A 699 10.09 -7.67 -21.56
N ARG A 700 11.11 -6.99 -22.11
CA ARG A 700 12.39 -7.66 -22.42
C ARG A 700 13.20 -7.89 -21.16
N LEU A 701 13.41 -9.15 -20.80
CA LEU A 701 14.23 -9.51 -19.65
C LEU A 701 15.71 -9.62 -20.03
N ARG A 702 16.58 -9.04 -19.21
CA ARG A 702 18.03 -9.19 -19.27
C ARG A 702 18.54 -9.69 -17.92
N ASN A 703 19.01 -10.93 -17.89
CA ASN A 703 19.58 -11.53 -16.69
C ASN A 703 21.06 -11.12 -16.56
N THR A 704 21.50 -10.83 -15.34
CA THR A 704 22.94 -10.76 -15.01
C THR A 704 23.31 -11.98 -14.16
N PRO A 705 23.52 -13.18 -14.74
CA PRO A 705 24.03 -14.26 -13.91
C PRO A 705 25.47 -13.91 -13.49
N ALA A 706 25.73 -14.00 -12.18
CA ALA A 706 27.04 -13.96 -11.55
C ALA A 706 27.95 -15.16 -11.94
N ALA A 707 27.72 -15.81 -13.07
CA ALA A 707 28.53 -16.92 -13.57
C ALA A 707 29.39 -16.45 -14.75
N ALA A 708 30.64 -16.12 -14.44
CA ALA A 708 31.70 -15.96 -15.41
C ALA A 708 31.90 -17.25 -16.23
N THR A 709 31.67 -17.18 -17.54
CA THR A 709 32.67 -17.56 -18.55
C THR A 709 32.32 -16.88 -19.88
N GLY A 710 33.01 -15.77 -20.18
CA GLY A 710 33.41 -15.43 -21.54
C GLY A 710 32.42 -14.79 -22.51
N ALA A 711 31.14 -14.57 -22.16
CA ALA A 711 30.23 -13.83 -23.01
C ALA A 711 29.90 -12.48 -22.37
N SER A 712 30.53 -11.42 -22.86
CA SER A 712 30.01 -10.06 -22.71
C SER A 712 28.57 -10.07 -23.18
N ALA A 713 27.61 -9.96 -22.25
CA ALA A 713 26.22 -9.73 -22.57
C ALA A 713 26.14 -8.34 -23.23
N ASP A 714 26.20 -8.33 -24.56
CA ASP A 714 26.12 -7.11 -25.36
C ASP A 714 24.79 -6.42 -25.04
N LEU A 715 24.86 -5.27 -24.35
CA LEU A 715 23.68 -4.44 -24.07
C LEU A 715 23.18 -3.71 -25.33
N ALA A 716 23.82 -3.93 -26.49
CA ALA A 716 23.52 -3.29 -27.76
C ALA A 716 22.16 -3.73 -28.33
N PRO A 717 21.32 -2.80 -28.85
CA PRO A 717 20.01 -3.15 -29.38
C PRO A 717 20.11 -3.78 -30.78
N ALA A 718 19.40 -4.91 -30.97
CA ALA A 718 19.22 -5.53 -32.28
C ALA A 718 18.44 -4.61 -33.24
N THR A 719 18.98 -4.37 -34.43
CA THR A 719 18.34 -3.55 -35.47
C THR A 719 17.40 -4.38 -36.34
N GLY A 720 16.15 -3.94 -36.50
CA GLY A 720 15.18 -4.63 -37.34
C GLY A 720 15.38 -4.35 -38.84
N VAL A 721 15.66 -5.39 -39.63
CA VAL A 721 15.98 -5.29 -41.07
C VAL A 721 14.73 -5.21 -41.96
N HIS A 722 13.55 -5.44 -41.39
CA HIS A 722 12.27 -5.57 -42.08
C HIS A 722 11.92 -4.40 -43.02
N ARG A 723 12.25 -3.15 -42.67
CA ARG A 723 11.98 -1.98 -43.53
C ARG A 723 12.77 -2.02 -44.84
N GLY A 724 14.03 -2.47 -44.80
CA GLY A 724 14.85 -2.64 -46.00
C GLY A 724 14.33 -3.73 -46.93
N LEU A 725 13.85 -4.84 -46.36
CA LEU A 725 13.24 -5.94 -47.10
C LEU A 725 11.94 -5.51 -47.80
N LEU A 726 11.09 -4.70 -47.15
CA LEU A 726 9.88 -4.15 -47.77
C LEU A 726 10.18 -3.18 -48.92
N MET A 727 11.18 -2.31 -48.76
CA MET A 727 11.61 -1.41 -49.85
C MET A 727 12.16 -2.19 -51.04
N ALA A 728 12.93 -3.26 -50.80
CA ALA A 728 13.41 -4.15 -51.85
C ALA A 728 12.25 -4.89 -52.56
N ALA A 729 11.25 -5.36 -51.81
CA ALA A 729 10.06 -5.98 -52.38
C ALA A 729 9.26 -5.00 -53.25
N LEU A 730 9.09 -3.75 -52.80
CA LEU A 730 8.42 -2.69 -53.55
C LEU A 730 9.14 -2.38 -54.87
N LEU A 731 10.48 -2.25 -54.83
CA LEU A 731 11.29 -2.06 -56.03
C LEU A 731 11.13 -3.22 -57.02
N LEU A 732 11.07 -4.46 -56.54
CA LEU A 732 10.84 -5.63 -57.40
C LEU A 732 9.44 -5.67 -58.00
N VAL A 733 8.40 -5.21 -57.29
CA VAL A 733 7.04 -5.07 -57.85
C VAL A 733 7.03 -4.05 -59.00
N LEU A 734 7.69 -2.91 -58.81
CA LEU A 734 7.82 -1.90 -59.87
C LEU A 734 8.61 -2.45 -61.07
N LEU A 735 9.69 -3.19 -60.81
CA LEU A 735 10.49 -3.84 -61.84
C LEU A 735 9.71 -4.92 -62.60
N GLU A 736 8.91 -5.73 -61.90
CA GLU A 736 8.04 -6.75 -62.49
C GLU A 736 7.04 -6.11 -63.45
N THR A 737 6.38 -5.04 -63.00
CA THR A 737 5.38 -4.31 -63.79
C THR A 737 6.01 -3.71 -65.05
N PHE A 738 7.20 -3.12 -64.91
CA PHE A 738 7.97 -2.55 -66.02
C PHE A 738 8.42 -3.62 -67.02
N LEU A 739 8.98 -4.75 -66.54
CA LEU A 739 9.43 -5.85 -67.39
C LEU A 739 8.25 -6.54 -68.09
N ALA A 740 7.12 -6.73 -67.40
CA ALA A 740 5.91 -7.28 -67.99
C ALA A 740 5.38 -6.39 -69.13
N TYR A 741 5.39 -5.06 -68.95
CA TYR A 741 5.04 -4.10 -69.98
C TYR A 741 6.02 -4.11 -71.17
N TRP A 742 7.32 -4.11 -70.90
CA TRP A 742 8.36 -4.09 -71.94
C TRP A 742 8.40 -5.40 -72.76
N PHE A 743 8.26 -6.54 -72.10
CA PHE A 743 8.15 -7.83 -72.77
C PHE A 743 6.83 -7.96 -73.56
N GLY A 744 5.74 -7.37 -73.07
CA GLY A 744 4.47 -7.28 -73.80
C GLY A 744 4.55 -6.48 -75.11
N ARG A 745 5.25 -5.33 -75.12
CA ARG A 745 5.47 -4.53 -76.34
C ARG A 745 6.40 -5.19 -77.36
N SER A 746 7.23 -6.14 -76.93
CA SER A 746 8.15 -6.86 -77.81
C SER A 746 7.51 -8.09 -78.48
N ALA A 747 6.28 -8.44 -78.10
CA ALA A 747 5.54 -9.62 -78.54
C ALA A 747 4.28 -9.29 -79.37
N ALA A 748 3.89 -8.02 -79.46
CA ALA A 748 2.95 -7.47 -80.41
C ALA A 748 3.71 -6.94 -81.63
#